data_AF-A0A972U681-F1
#
_entry.id   AF-A0A972U681-F1
#
_cell.length_a   1.000
_cell.length_b   1.000
_cell.length_c   1.000
_cell.angle_alpha   90.00
_cell.angle_beta   90.00
_cell.angle_gamma   90.00
#
_symmetry.space_group_name_H-M   'P 1'
#
loop_
_entity.id
_entity.type
_entity.pdbx_description
1 polymer ?
#
loop_
_entity_poly.entity_id
_entity_poly.type
_entity_poly.pdbx_seq_one_letter_code
_entity_poly.pdbx_strand_id
1 'polypeptide(L)'
;MPDTQHSSAVAPLLAVLLVLGSLSPAMAGRIVIESQATSALRDGLLSVAVTLSNSGNATAYDLEATARLSGQEGQAPKVTRLKPDTTQGVVLTLEAPTLRPGEQTLLIETHYRDRHGFPFSVLATAPVVTAIPPRGPPPPELTLSDVQLDQHATVTLSLHNPAAVPRAVKATLFTPHGMRVDGPTEHDQLLPPHGHSHMEWPLRRTSATPGGTYRLFAQVDYEESGLNRSRVVEGRALIPRDDLPVRRFIAVAPWGVVLLLFLGLLGPRLGHRPPAWLNRAFFVVNGAALGLALLFLLHHLPLHLLLTDSFVIGGDTPAHTYLAAHLKAHLFGQGRLVSWAGGWWCGFPSFQFYFTLPYVLIALLSTLIPLNIALKLVSVLGVMLLPIAAWGAGRLARLPQQICTLLGVAMIPLLFDHSHVMWGVNLYSTLAGMISNSLSFPIMLLMLASALHDSDEGRFRLRTTLLMVLMISSHFFTSIVGALCLLVLPFCHPRTGVRRALRVLFIEGVLAVLLMSWWIVPLLWRREYAVDFGANWPLNLVDTIPPFLWCFAAMADATLIWLVVRWRHWPAALRRFAVVTSWMMLVSTLLFFWGDHLSPVFVNVRLWPFMVYSTTALAMVGLGKLIGQARWPTPLLAAATFVLLAWGPDRPNQIRTWARWNYGGLEALPRAHVVQTLADALRDTPGRLANDLHPANESLGSSRIFEAMPHLAGKPVLEGGLVNSAWGALFSYYIQGETSRTTAGFPTLVQPTTFNFTNATQHLTLMNVSHFIARGSRTRQALRDSPDWVPLRTVERWELFENRLHDGRYVCVPQHRPQVVRTARRQEAGLAWLTHINAIGQPFVLLKPGESGPSGDADELSYAEFMEVLAGMTNTPGSVATLYPSDPIVKEEISDDTIRFTTTAVGRPHLVKCTYYPRWQATGAEAVHMVTPGFMLVTPTQPDVTLRFVPTAPEWTGYLLTALGLIASAATVILSRRHSRLGRRRGAC
;
A
#
# COMPACT_ATOMS: atom_id res chain seq x y z
N MET A 1 48.11 -20.99 29.59
CA MET A 1 48.06 -19.59 29.10
C MET A 1 47.04 -19.53 27.97
N PRO A 2 45.91 -18.80 28.07
CA PRO A 2 45.00 -18.73 26.93
C PRO A 2 45.22 -17.42 26.16
N ASP A 3 46.00 -17.50 25.09
CA ASP A 3 45.70 -17.02 23.73
C ASP A 3 44.82 -15.76 23.52
N THR A 4 45.00 -14.73 24.36
CA THR A 4 44.36 -13.41 24.21
C THR A 4 44.90 -12.57 23.04
N GLN A 5 45.91 -13.06 22.30
CA GLN A 5 46.61 -12.22 21.32
C GLN A 5 45.90 -12.08 19.96
N HIS A 6 45.03 -13.02 19.56
CA HIS A 6 44.35 -12.96 18.24
C HIS A 6 42.88 -12.53 18.27
N SER A 7 42.24 -12.40 19.45
CA SER A 7 40.96 -11.68 19.56
C SER A 7 41.11 -10.16 19.36
N SER A 8 42.35 -9.68 19.27
CA SER A 8 42.74 -8.28 19.29
C SER A 8 42.41 -7.50 18.01
N ALA A 9 42.23 -8.14 16.85
CA ALA A 9 42.01 -7.44 15.57
C ALA A 9 40.51 -7.25 15.20
N VAL A 10 39.66 -8.24 15.52
CA VAL A 10 38.23 -8.21 15.13
C VAL A 10 37.41 -7.29 16.05
N ALA A 11 37.76 -7.23 17.34
CA ALA A 11 37.10 -6.37 18.32
C ALA A 11 37.24 -4.86 18.02
N PRO A 12 38.45 -4.32 17.75
CA PRO A 12 38.58 -2.93 17.35
C PRO A 12 37.97 -2.68 15.97
N LEU A 13 38.00 -3.63 15.02
CA LEU A 13 37.33 -3.46 13.73
C LEU A 13 35.81 -3.30 13.88
N LEU A 14 35.13 -4.17 14.64
CA LEU A 14 33.69 -4.05 14.87
C LEU A 14 33.32 -2.79 15.66
N ALA A 15 34.16 -2.37 16.61
CA ALA A 15 34.00 -1.09 17.32
C ALA A 15 34.21 0.12 16.40
N VAL A 16 35.23 0.08 15.55
CA VAL A 16 35.52 1.11 14.53
C VAL A 16 34.41 1.16 13.50
N LEU A 17 33.85 0.04 13.05
CA LEU A 17 32.72 0.01 12.11
C LEU A 17 31.45 0.57 12.75
N LEU A 18 31.19 0.29 14.03
CA LEU A 18 30.09 0.90 14.78
C LEU A 18 30.28 2.43 14.90
N VAL A 19 31.52 2.88 15.15
CA VAL A 19 31.88 4.29 15.26
C VAL A 19 31.85 5.00 13.90
N LEU A 20 32.39 4.41 12.83
CA LEU A 20 32.36 4.93 11.47
C LEU A 20 30.92 5.01 10.94
N GLY A 21 30.08 4.04 11.29
CA GLY A 21 28.65 4.15 11.05
C GLY A 21 28.02 5.32 11.83
N SER A 22 28.43 5.55 13.09
CA SER A 22 27.91 6.67 13.90
C SER A 22 28.41 8.04 13.44
N LEU A 23 29.52 8.06 12.69
CA LEU A 23 30.15 9.24 12.10
C LEU A 23 29.74 9.48 10.65
N SER A 24 28.94 8.61 10.05
CA SER A 24 28.38 8.83 8.72
C SER A 24 27.22 9.81 8.88
N PRO A 25 27.37 11.12 8.60
CA PRO A 25 26.19 11.93 8.39
C PRO A 25 25.45 11.26 7.23
N ALA A 26 24.17 10.94 7.42
CA ALA A 26 23.29 10.79 6.27
C ALA A 26 23.40 12.10 5.49
N MET A 27 24.22 12.12 4.44
CA MET A 27 24.31 13.27 3.54
C MET A 27 22.98 13.32 2.82
N ALA A 28 22.06 14.11 3.37
CA ALA A 28 20.76 14.30 2.77
C ALA A 28 20.99 14.93 1.39
N GLY A 29 20.59 14.21 0.35
CA GLY A 29 20.62 14.70 -1.01
C GLY A 29 19.80 15.99 -1.10
N ARG A 30 20.38 17.03 -1.68
CA ARG A 30 19.73 18.31 -1.98
C ARG A 30 19.24 18.25 -3.41
N ILE A 31 17.93 18.27 -3.61
CA ILE A 31 17.32 18.47 -4.93
C ILE A 31 17.05 19.97 -5.06
N VAL A 32 17.48 20.57 -6.18
CA VAL A 32 17.18 21.97 -6.51
C VAL A 32 16.65 21.97 -7.93
N ILE A 33 15.33 22.00 -8.07
CA ILE A 33 14.70 22.08 -9.39
C ILE A 33 14.42 23.55 -9.71
N GLU A 34 14.95 23.99 -10.83
CA GLU A 34 14.61 25.25 -11.45
C GLU A 34 13.71 24.95 -12.67
N SER A 35 12.60 25.67 -12.75
CA SER A 35 11.62 25.54 -13.82
C SER A 35 11.51 26.89 -14.51
N GLN A 36 11.77 26.92 -15.80
CA GLN A 36 11.61 28.10 -16.65
C GLN A 36 10.62 27.77 -17.75
N ALA A 37 9.75 28.71 -18.12
CA ALA A 37 8.71 28.45 -19.11
C ALA A 37 8.59 29.62 -20.10
N THR A 38 8.30 29.29 -21.35
CA THR A 38 7.93 30.22 -22.42
C THR A 38 6.63 29.75 -23.06
N SER A 39 5.84 30.68 -23.60
CA SER A 39 4.57 30.36 -24.24
C SER A 39 4.50 30.93 -25.66
N ALA A 40 3.75 30.25 -26.53
CA ALA A 40 3.45 30.68 -27.89
C ALA A 40 2.02 30.29 -28.26
N LEU A 41 1.22 31.26 -28.69
CA LEU A 41 -0.14 31.04 -29.19
C LEU A 41 -0.12 31.01 -30.72
N ARG A 42 -0.55 29.89 -31.32
CA ARG A 42 -0.69 29.74 -32.79
C ARG A 42 -1.96 28.95 -33.10
N ASP A 43 -2.76 29.41 -34.05
CA ASP A 43 -3.95 28.69 -34.56
C ASP A 43 -4.93 28.24 -33.46
N GLY A 44 -5.09 29.03 -32.39
CA GLY A 44 -5.96 28.70 -31.26
C GLY A 44 -5.39 27.67 -30.27
N LEU A 45 -4.13 27.25 -30.43
CA LEU A 45 -3.41 26.38 -29.51
C LEU A 45 -2.32 27.16 -28.78
N LEU A 46 -2.35 27.09 -27.44
CA LEU A 46 -1.30 27.65 -26.60
C LEU A 46 -0.26 26.56 -26.31
N SER A 47 0.91 26.68 -26.93
CA SER A 47 2.07 25.82 -26.69
C SER A 47 2.95 26.43 -25.61
N VAL A 48 3.33 25.63 -24.61
CA VAL A 48 4.13 26.07 -23.47
C VAL A 48 5.37 25.17 -23.39
N ALA A 49 6.54 25.74 -23.64
CA ALA A 49 7.82 25.06 -23.51
C ALA A 49 8.36 25.29 -22.10
N VAL A 50 8.63 24.21 -21.37
CA VAL A 50 9.15 24.23 -20.00
C VAL A 50 10.53 23.60 -19.98
N THR A 51 11.50 24.34 -19.46
CA THR A 51 12.87 23.87 -19.23
C THR A 51 13.04 23.57 -17.75
N LEU A 52 13.35 22.30 -17.44
CA LEU A 52 13.58 21.81 -16.09
C LEU A 52 15.07 21.55 -15.90
N SER A 53 15.71 22.21 -14.93
CA SER A 53 17.11 21.97 -14.57
C SER A 53 17.23 21.54 -13.11
N ASN A 54 18.16 20.61 -12.84
CA ASN A 54 18.46 20.16 -11.49
C ASN A 54 19.88 20.59 -11.09
N SER A 55 19.99 21.69 -10.35
CA SER A 55 21.27 22.20 -9.79
C SER A 55 21.60 21.59 -8.41
N GLY A 56 20.83 20.60 -7.98
CA GLY A 56 21.06 19.85 -6.76
C GLY A 56 22.09 18.72 -6.92
N ASN A 57 22.50 18.10 -5.80
CA ASN A 57 23.37 16.93 -5.81
C ASN A 57 22.61 15.59 -5.69
N ALA A 58 21.27 15.64 -5.77
CA ALA A 58 20.41 14.47 -5.77
C ALA A 58 19.49 14.46 -6.99
N THR A 59 19.20 13.26 -7.49
CA THR A 59 18.30 13.06 -8.63
C THR A 59 16.84 13.35 -8.24
N ALA A 60 16.11 14.07 -9.09
CA ALA A 60 14.65 14.14 -9.03
C ALA A 60 14.01 13.08 -9.94
N TYR A 61 12.88 12.53 -9.50
CA TYR A 61 12.15 11.49 -10.20
C TYR A 61 10.77 11.98 -10.58
N ASP A 62 10.20 11.40 -11.63
CA ASP A 62 8.79 11.58 -11.99
C ASP A 62 8.37 13.05 -12.13
N LEU A 63 9.18 13.86 -12.82
CA LEU A 63 8.87 15.27 -13.00
C LEU A 63 7.75 15.43 -14.03
N GLU A 64 6.72 16.20 -13.67
CA GLU A 64 5.55 16.45 -14.52
C GLU A 64 5.17 17.93 -14.41
N ALA A 65 5.37 18.65 -15.52
CA ALA A 65 4.99 20.06 -15.62
C ALA A 65 3.52 20.16 -16.03
N THR A 66 2.76 20.92 -15.26
CA THR A 66 1.35 21.21 -15.51
C THR A 66 1.16 22.71 -15.64
N ALA A 67 0.33 23.14 -16.58
CA ALA A 67 0.01 24.55 -16.75
C ALA A 67 -1.51 24.75 -16.65
N ARG A 68 -1.93 25.84 -16.03
CA ARG A 68 -3.35 26.16 -15.83
C ARG A 68 -3.68 27.55 -16.33
N LEU A 69 -4.72 27.67 -17.15
CA LEU A 69 -5.24 28.94 -17.65
C LEU A 69 -6.77 28.88 -17.79
N SER A 70 -7.49 29.84 -17.20
CA SER A 70 -8.95 29.99 -17.36
C SER A 70 -9.77 28.70 -17.15
N GLY A 71 -9.35 27.85 -16.19
CA GLY A 71 -10.03 26.59 -15.89
C GLY A 71 -9.63 25.39 -16.75
N GLN A 72 -8.79 25.58 -17.77
CA GLN A 72 -8.15 24.51 -18.53
C GLN A 72 -6.78 24.12 -17.93
N GLU A 73 -6.39 22.86 -18.12
CA GLU A 73 -5.16 22.29 -17.59
C GLU A 73 -4.46 21.46 -18.66
N GLY A 74 -3.21 21.79 -18.93
CA GLY A 74 -2.32 21.11 -19.86
C GLY A 74 -1.21 20.43 -19.08
N GLN A 75 -0.77 19.25 -19.53
CA GLN A 75 0.24 18.46 -18.85
C GLN A 75 1.31 18.04 -19.85
N ALA A 76 2.57 18.24 -19.49
CA ALA A 76 3.70 17.80 -20.28
C ALA A 76 3.91 16.29 -20.14
N PRO A 77 4.59 15.64 -21.11
CA PRO A 77 5.09 14.28 -20.93
C PRO A 77 5.95 14.15 -19.68
N LYS A 78 5.75 13.07 -18.93
CA LYS A 78 6.46 12.81 -17.68
C LYS A 78 7.95 12.57 -17.93
N VAL A 79 8.81 13.28 -17.20
CA VAL A 79 10.25 13.04 -17.16
C VAL A 79 10.55 12.09 -16.02
N THR A 80 10.88 10.83 -16.35
CA THR A 80 11.06 9.77 -15.34
C THR A 80 12.20 10.08 -14.36
N ARG A 81 13.29 10.71 -14.81
CA ARG A 81 14.47 10.98 -13.99
C ARG A 81 15.25 12.19 -14.50
N LEU A 82 15.55 13.16 -13.62
CA LEU A 82 16.44 14.30 -13.88
C LEU A 82 17.64 14.27 -12.91
N LYS A 83 18.81 13.92 -13.44
CA LYS A 83 20.06 13.78 -12.66
C LYS A 83 20.62 15.15 -12.22
N PRO A 84 21.49 15.19 -11.20
CA PRO A 84 22.29 16.38 -10.89
C PRO A 84 22.95 16.97 -12.13
N ASP A 85 22.97 18.29 -12.21
CA ASP A 85 23.59 19.09 -13.28
C ASP A 85 23.08 18.77 -14.70
N THR A 86 21.83 18.29 -14.80
CA THR A 86 21.17 18.04 -16.08
C THR A 86 19.94 18.93 -16.28
N THR A 87 19.65 19.22 -17.55
CA THR A 87 18.51 20.03 -17.98
C THR A 87 17.72 19.27 -19.04
N GLN A 88 16.40 19.35 -18.96
CA GLN A 88 15.48 18.72 -19.92
C GLN A 88 14.33 19.66 -20.28
N GLY A 89 14.08 19.80 -21.58
CA GLY A 89 12.93 20.54 -22.11
C GLY A 89 11.73 19.62 -22.31
N VAL A 90 10.54 20.11 -21.93
CA VAL A 90 9.26 19.47 -22.21
C VAL A 90 8.29 20.50 -22.78
N VAL A 91 7.34 20.04 -23.60
CA VAL A 91 6.32 20.90 -24.20
C VAL A 91 4.95 20.37 -23.81
N LEU A 92 4.06 21.27 -23.41
CA LEU A 92 2.65 20.98 -23.20
C LEU A 92 1.79 21.92 -24.06
N THR A 93 0.62 21.45 -24.44
CA THR A 93 -0.35 22.20 -25.22
C THR A 93 -1.64 22.37 -24.43
N LEU A 94 -2.25 23.55 -24.58
CA LEU A 94 -3.56 23.91 -24.05
C LEU A 94 -4.44 24.29 -25.25
N GLU A 95 -5.63 23.71 -25.34
CA GLU A 95 -6.65 24.15 -26.30
C GLU A 95 -7.20 25.50 -25.80
N ALA A 96 -6.95 26.60 -26.52
CA ALA A 96 -7.21 27.91 -25.93
C ALA A 96 -8.72 28.19 -25.82
N PRO A 97 -9.30 28.36 -24.61
CA PRO A 97 -10.59 29.03 -24.50
C PRO A 97 -10.41 30.51 -24.90
N THR A 98 -11.48 31.20 -25.29
CA THR A 98 -11.47 32.62 -25.65
C THR A 98 -10.70 33.47 -24.61
N LEU A 99 -9.46 33.84 -24.93
CA LEU A 99 -8.61 34.68 -24.09
C LEU A 99 -9.02 36.14 -24.25
N ARG A 100 -9.16 36.86 -23.14
CA ARG A 100 -9.38 38.31 -23.18
C ARG A 100 -8.14 39.00 -23.77
N PRO A 101 -8.31 39.98 -24.69
CA PRO A 101 -7.20 40.72 -25.28
C PRO A 101 -6.30 41.36 -24.22
N GLY A 102 -4.99 41.17 -24.34
CA GLY A 102 -3.98 41.78 -23.47
C GLY A 102 -2.79 40.86 -23.15
N GLU A 103 -2.14 41.13 -22.03
CA GLU A 103 -0.96 40.42 -21.53
C GLU A 103 -1.34 39.69 -20.23
N GLN A 104 -1.37 38.35 -20.27
CA GLN A 104 -1.73 37.52 -19.13
C GLN A 104 -0.55 36.66 -18.70
N THR A 105 -0.50 36.25 -17.44
CA THR A 105 0.54 35.34 -16.96
C THR A 105 -0.03 33.95 -16.77
N LEU A 106 0.63 32.95 -17.36
CA LEU A 106 0.38 31.55 -17.16
C LEU A 106 1.20 31.05 -15.97
N LEU A 107 0.58 30.31 -15.06
CA LEU A 107 1.27 29.58 -13.99
C LEU A 107 1.57 28.14 -14.44
N ILE A 108 2.81 27.72 -14.23
CA ILE A 108 3.29 26.37 -14.44
C ILE A 108 3.67 25.79 -13.08
N GLU A 109 3.08 24.66 -12.72
CA GLU A 109 3.43 23.88 -11.55
C GLU A 109 4.09 22.58 -12.00
N THR A 110 5.37 22.43 -11.65
CA THR A 110 6.13 21.21 -11.93
C THR A 110 6.18 20.36 -10.67
N HIS A 111 5.47 19.24 -10.67
CA HIS A 111 5.55 18.24 -9.62
C HIS A 111 6.77 17.36 -9.84
N TYR A 112 7.42 16.94 -8.77
CA TYR A 112 8.53 15.97 -8.82
C TYR A 112 8.61 15.18 -7.52
N ARG A 113 9.38 14.10 -7.53
CA ARG A 113 9.61 13.26 -6.36
C ARG A 113 11.09 13.14 -6.05
N ASP A 114 11.43 12.92 -4.78
CA ASP A 114 12.76 12.40 -4.45
C ASP A 114 12.85 10.90 -4.74
N ARG A 115 14.03 10.33 -4.47
CA ARG A 115 14.29 8.88 -4.61
C ARG A 115 13.35 8.01 -3.77
N HIS A 116 12.72 8.57 -2.75
CA HIS A 116 11.84 7.87 -1.81
C HIS A 116 10.37 8.06 -2.16
N GLY A 117 10.08 8.72 -3.29
CA GLY A 117 8.73 8.98 -3.76
C GLY A 117 8.04 10.15 -3.08
N PHE A 118 8.75 10.95 -2.26
CA PHE A 118 8.14 12.09 -1.57
C PHE A 118 7.81 13.21 -2.57
N PRO A 119 6.58 13.73 -2.58
CA PRO A 119 6.16 14.73 -3.56
C PRO A 119 6.65 16.14 -3.20
N PHE A 120 7.20 16.81 -4.20
CA PHE A 120 7.56 18.21 -4.21
C PHE A 120 6.93 18.90 -5.42
N SER A 121 6.97 20.22 -5.41
CA SER A 121 6.61 21.00 -6.58
C SER A 121 7.42 22.29 -6.63
N VAL A 122 7.68 22.78 -7.83
CA VAL A 122 8.20 24.12 -8.07
C VAL A 122 7.25 24.88 -8.98
N LEU A 123 7.13 26.18 -8.73
CA LEU A 123 6.31 27.07 -9.54
C LEU A 123 7.19 27.82 -10.54
N ALA A 124 6.65 28.07 -11.73
CA ALA A 124 7.20 28.91 -12.77
C ALA A 124 6.08 29.70 -13.44
N THR A 125 6.43 30.75 -14.18
CA THR A 125 5.45 31.55 -14.92
C THR A 125 5.91 31.76 -16.36
N ALA A 126 4.94 31.96 -17.27
CA ALA A 126 5.20 32.35 -18.65
C ALA A 126 4.18 33.42 -19.09
N PRO A 127 4.59 34.48 -19.78
CA PRO A 127 3.65 35.45 -20.32
C PRO A 127 2.90 34.87 -21.52
N VAL A 128 1.62 35.21 -21.65
CA VAL A 128 0.74 34.92 -22.79
C VAL A 128 0.23 36.26 -23.32
N VAL A 129 0.72 36.65 -24.51
CA VAL A 129 0.40 37.94 -25.12
C VAL A 129 -0.59 37.72 -26.27
N THR A 130 -1.79 38.28 -26.14
CA THR A 130 -2.85 38.21 -27.17
C THR A 130 -3.08 39.57 -27.85
N ALA A 131 -2.72 40.67 -27.18
CA ALA A 131 -2.67 42.01 -27.74
C ALA A 131 -1.51 42.79 -27.11
N ILE A 132 -0.79 43.56 -27.91
CA ILE A 132 0.28 44.43 -27.42
C ILE A 132 -0.34 45.78 -27.03
N PRO A 133 -0.24 46.21 -25.77
CA PRO A 133 -0.83 47.48 -25.35
C PRO A 133 -0.09 48.68 -25.97
N PRO A 134 -0.80 49.78 -26.28
CA PRO A 134 -0.17 51.06 -26.61
C PRO A 134 0.64 51.58 -25.39
N ARG A 135 1.54 52.56 -25.59
CA ARG A 135 2.27 53.20 -24.48
C ARG A 135 1.29 53.81 -23.47
N GLY A 136 1.10 53.13 -22.34
CA GLY A 136 0.22 53.53 -21.23
C GLY A 136 0.99 54.02 -20.00
N PRO A 137 0.29 54.40 -18.91
CA PRO A 137 0.92 54.83 -17.67
C PRO A 137 1.76 53.69 -17.03
N PRO A 138 2.74 54.02 -16.17
CA PRO A 138 3.64 53.03 -15.58
C PRO A 138 2.86 51.93 -14.82
N PRO A 139 3.24 50.64 -14.93
CA PRO A 139 2.54 49.52 -14.28
C PRO A 139 2.65 49.58 -12.75
N PRO A 140 1.80 48.87 -12.00
CA PRO A 140 1.92 48.81 -10.54
C PRO A 140 3.25 48.15 -10.13
N GLU A 141 3.88 48.69 -9.10
CA GLU A 141 5.08 48.14 -8.48
C GLU A 141 4.67 47.18 -7.36
N LEU A 142 5.30 46.00 -7.33
CA LEU A 142 4.91 44.89 -6.47
C LEU A 142 6.13 44.35 -5.71
N THR A 143 5.97 44.08 -4.42
CA THR A 143 6.95 43.37 -3.61
C THR A 143 6.26 42.34 -2.71
N LEU A 144 6.77 41.11 -2.69
CA LEU A 144 6.24 40.04 -1.85
C LEU A 144 7.25 39.73 -0.74
N SER A 145 6.78 39.60 0.50
CA SER A 145 7.65 39.31 1.65
C SER A 145 8.20 37.88 1.63
N ASP A 146 9.48 37.73 1.98
CA ASP A 146 10.03 36.44 2.41
C ASP A 146 9.56 36.10 3.84
N VAL A 147 9.19 34.83 4.09
CA VAL A 147 8.66 34.39 5.38
C VAL A 147 9.38 33.17 5.92
N GLN A 148 9.55 33.11 7.24
CA GLN A 148 9.90 31.86 7.93
C GLN A 148 8.62 31.14 8.35
N LEU A 149 8.39 29.95 7.81
CA LEU A 149 7.19 29.16 8.04
C LEU A 149 7.50 27.93 8.90
N ASP A 150 7.30 28.05 10.21
CA ASP A 150 7.43 26.92 11.14
C ASP A 150 6.18 26.04 11.11
N GLN A 151 5.05 26.57 11.60
CA GLN A 151 3.71 25.98 11.42
C GLN A 151 2.76 26.96 10.71
N HIS A 152 2.81 28.23 11.11
CA HIS A 152 2.04 29.32 10.51
C HIS A 152 2.95 30.52 10.22
N ALA A 153 2.63 31.28 9.18
CA ALA A 153 3.27 32.55 8.84
C ALA A 153 2.26 33.45 8.12
N THR A 154 2.55 34.73 7.97
CA THR A 154 1.76 35.64 7.13
C THR A 154 2.63 36.18 6.03
N VAL A 155 2.18 36.06 4.78
CA VAL A 155 2.85 36.65 3.61
C VAL A 155 2.16 37.95 3.25
N THR A 156 2.95 39.00 3.07
CA THR A 156 2.47 40.34 2.75
C THR A 156 2.92 40.73 1.34
N LEU A 157 1.96 41.11 0.49
CA LEU A 157 2.19 41.76 -0.80
C LEU A 157 2.02 43.26 -0.63
N SER A 158 3.06 44.04 -0.96
CA SER A 158 2.97 45.50 -1.04
C SER A 158 2.76 45.91 -2.50
N LEU A 159 1.77 46.78 -2.73
CA LEU A 159 1.42 47.32 -4.04
C LEU A 159 1.56 48.84 -4.02
N HIS A 160 2.20 49.40 -5.06
CA HIS A 160 2.23 50.83 -5.31
C HIS A 160 1.70 51.13 -6.71
N ASN A 161 0.79 52.10 -6.83
CA ASN A 161 0.27 52.54 -8.12
C ASN A 161 0.93 53.87 -8.52
N PRO A 162 1.95 53.87 -9.39
CA PRO A 162 2.62 55.10 -9.81
C PRO A 162 1.79 55.96 -10.78
N ALA A 163 0.65 55.45 -11.28
CA ALA A 163 -0.20 56.15 -12.22
C ALA A 163 -1.06 57.23 -11.53
N ALA A 164 -1.38 58.30 -12.28
CA ALA A 164 -2.28 59.37 -11.84
C ALA A 164 -3.77 58.97 -11.90
N VAL A 165 -4.09 57.73 -12.27
CA VAL A 165 -5.44 57.18 -12.33
C VAL A 165 -5.60 56.00 -11.36
N PRO A 166 -6.77 55.82 -10.73
CA PRO A 166 -7.02 54.68 -9.86
C PRO A 166 -7.01 53.37 -10.66
N ARG A 167 -6.60 52.28 -10.03
CA ARG A 167 -6.58 50.94 -10.64
C ARG A 167 -7.31 49.93 -9.77
N ALA A 168 -8.33 49.28 -10.31
CA ALA A 168 -8.89 48.08 -9.70
C ALA A 168 -7.95 46.91 -9.99
N VAL A 169 -7.47 46.26 -8.93
CA VAL A 169 -6.54 45.14 -9.02
C VAL A 169 -7.13 43.91 -8.32
N LYS A 170 -6.86 42.74 -8.89
CA LYS A 170 -7.15 41.45 -8.28
C LYS A 170 -5.84 40.72 -8.03
N ALA A 171 -5.48 40.51 -6.77
CA ALA A 171 -4.27 39.80 -6.40
C ALA A 171 -4.57 38.34 -6.01
N THR A 172 -3.74 37.42 -6.49
CA THR A 172 -3.83 35.98 -6.21
C THR A 172 -2.48 35.46 -5.73
N LEU A 173 -2.45 34.77 -4.58
CA LEU A 173 -1.24 34.11 -4.07
C LEU A 173 -1.20 32.63 -4.47
N PHE A 174 -0.08 32.22 -5.07
CA PHE A 174 0.21 30.84 -5.44
C PHE A 174 1.31 30.26 -4.54
N THR A 175 1.02 29.09 -3.96
CA THR A 175 1.92 28.37 -3.06
C THR A 175 2.22 26.97 -3.61
N PRO A 176 3.45 26.47 -3.50
CA PRO A 176 3.80 25.11 -3.90
C PRO A 176 3.22 24.07 -2.93
N HIS A 177 3.22 22.81 -3.37
CA HIS A 177 2.87 21.63 -2.58
C HIS A 177 3.61 21.60 -1.22
N GLY A 178 2.84 21.39 -0.16
CA GLY A 178 3.33 21.35 1.22
C GLY A 178 3.08 22.61 2.04
N MET A 179 2.44 23.62 1.44
CA MET A 179 1.93 24.82 2.11
C MET A 179 0.49 25.07 1.68
N ARG A 180 -0.25 25.79 2.51
CA ARG A 180 -1.64 26.15 2.24
C ARG A 180 -1.92 27.56 2.77
N VAL A 181 -2.68 28.34 2.02
CA VAL A 181 -3.29 29.58 2.50
C VAL A 181 -4.53 29.23 3.33
N ASP A 182 -4.59 29.71 4.57
CA ASP A 182 -5.76 29.60 5.43
C ASP A 182 -6.66 30.83 5.17
N GLY A 183 -7.58 30.71 4.20
CA GLY A 183 -8.48 31.79 3.79
C GLY A 183 -8.65 31.87 2.27
N PRO A 184 -9.25 32.96 1.75
CA PRO A 184 -9.30 33.22 0.32
C PRO A 184 -7.89 33.47 -0.23
N THR A 185 -7.56 32.87 -1.37
CA THR A 185 -6.29 33.10 -2.08
C THR A 185 -6.34 34.35 -2.96
N GLU A 186 -7.53 34.86 -3.23
CA GLU A 186 -7.81 36.00 -4.11
C GLU A 186 -8.31 37.19 -3.28
N HIS A 187 -7.77 38.38 -3.57
CA HIS A 187 -8.22 39.64 -2.96
C HIS A 187 -8.41 40.70 -4.05
N ASP A 188 -9.54 41.39 -4.01
CA ASP A 188 -9.82 42.54 -4.87
C ASP A 188 -9.53 43.84 -4.10
N GLN A 189 -8.93 44.83 -4.76
CA GLN A 189 -8.66 46.13 -4.17
C GLN A 189 -8.64 47.24 -5.20
N LEU A 190 -9.12 48.43 -4.81
CA LEU A 190 -8.97 49.65 -5.58
C LEU A 190 -7.72 50.40 -5.10
N LEU A 191 -6.71 50.51 -5.96
CA LEU A 191 -5.51 51.30 -5.70
C LEU A 191 -5.74 52.76 -6.12
N PRO A 192 -5.64 53.75 -5.21
CA PRO A 192 -5.79 55.14 -5.58
C PRO A 192 -4.58 55.64 -6.41
N PRO A 193 -4.72 56.78 -7.10
CA PRO A 193 -3.59 57.44 -7.78
C PRO A 193 -2.42 57.68 -6.82
N HIS A 194 -1.20 57.33 -7.22
CA HIS A 194 0.02 57.44 -6.39
C HIS A 194 -0.07 56.74 -5.01
N GLY A 195 -1.01 55.82 -4.84
CA GLY A 195 -1.32 55.17 -3.57
C GLY A 195 -0.46 53.94 -3.29
N HIS A 196 -0.33 53.62 -2.00
CA HIS A 196 0.24 52.37 -1.51
C HIS A 196 -0.82 51.52 -0.83
N SER A 197 -0.69 50.20 -0.96
CA SER A 197 -1.51 49.25 -0.24
C SER A 197 -0.74 47.99 0.12
N HIS A 198 -1.24 47.22 1.07
CA HIS A 198 -0.76 45.88 1.41
C HIS A 198 -1.92 44.88 1.46
N MET A 199 -1.61 43.64 1.12
CA MET A 199 -2.49 42.49 1.24
C MET A 199 -1.76 41.38 1.99
N GLU A 200 -2.48 40.64 2.82
CA GLU A 200 -1.91 39.62 3.69
C GLU A 200 -2.60 38.27 3.52
N TRP A 201 -1.80 37.21 3.42
CA TRP A 201 -2.28 35.83 3.40
C TRP A 201 -1.71 35.04 4.59
N PRO A 202 -2.57 34.45 5.43
CA PRO A 202 -2.12 33.49 6.42
C PRO A 202 -1.71 32.20 5.72
N LEU A 203 -0.46 31.79 5.90
CA LEU A 203 0.10 30.52 5.43
C LEU A 203 0.20 29.51 6.57
N ARG A 204 -0.09 28.25 6.24
CA ARG A 204 0.13 27.09 7.10
C ARG A 204 0.96 26.03 6.39
N ARG A 205 1.88 25.44 7.14
CA ARG A 205 2.69 24.31 6.70
C ARG A 205 1.90 23.01 6.77
N THR A 206 1.88 22.24 5.69
CA THR A 206 1.18 20.94 5.64
C THR A 206 2.18 19.79 5.54
N SER A 207 3.03 19.80 4.50
CA SER A 207 4.03 18.75 4.27
C SER A 207 5.41 19.28 3.85
N ALA A 208 5.61 20.60 3.77
CA ALA A 208 6.90 21.18 3.42
C ALA A 208 8.01 20.71 4.38
N THR A 209 9.18 20.36 3.82
CA THR A 209 10.27 19.70 4.58
C THR A 209 11.13 20.73 5.33
N PRO A 210 11.56 20.43 6.58
CA PRO A 210 12.45 21.32 7.34
C PRO A 210 13.75 21.62 6.59
N GLY A 211 14.17 22.88 6.57
CA GLY A 211 15.37 23.33 5.87
C GLY A 211 15.20 23.51 4.35
N GLY A 212 13.99 23.34 3.81
CA GLY A 212 13.65 23.66 2.43
C GLY A 212 13.36 25.15 2.22
N THR A 213 13.62 25.64 1.02
CA THR A 213 13.24 26.98 0.55
C THR A 213 12.28 26.81 -0.61
N TYR A 214 11.11 27.44 -0.52
CA TYR A 214 10.04 27.30 -1.49
C TYR A 214 9.69 28.66 -2.08
N ARG A 215 9.50 28.71 -3.41
CA ARG A 215 9.08 29.94 -4.10
C ARG A 215 7.57 30.13 -3.98
N LEU A 216 7.16 31.35 -3.68
CA LEU A 216 5.79 31.84 -3.68
C LEU A 216 5.64 32.84 -4.82
N PHE A 217 4.48 32.88 -5.45
CA PHE A 217 4.19 33.87 -6.49
C PHE A 217 2.90 34.61 -6.16
N ALA A 218 2.94 35.93 -6.18
CA ALA A 218 1.72 36.74 -6.17
C ALA A 218 1.50 37.31 -7.58
N GLN A 219 0.33 37.03 -8.14
CA GLN A 219 -0.13 37.59 -9.41
C GLN A 219 -1.13 38.70 -9.15
N VAL A 220 -0.99 39.81 -9.86
CA VAL A 220 -1.89 40.96 -9.79
C VAL A 220 -2.44 41.22 -11.19
N ASP A 221 -3.74 41.01 -11.35
CA ASP A 221 -4.49 41.23 -12.58
C ASP A 221 -5.20 42.59 -12.52
N TYR A 222 -5.14 43.36 -13.60
CA TYR A 222 -5.79 44.67 -13.72
C TYR A 222 -6.17 44.96 -15.17
N GLU A 223 -7.10 45.89 -15.37
CA GLU A 223 -7.51 46.34 -16.68
C GLU A 223 -6.90 47.70 -17.01
N GLU A 224 -6.44 47.87 -18.25
CA GLU A 224 -5.89 49.12 -18.73
C GLU A 224 -6.29 49.34 -20.20
N SER A 225 -7.00 50.44 -20.48
CA SER A 225 -7.47 50.77 -21.83
C SER A 225 -8.27 49.65 -22.52
N GLY A 226 -9.07 48.90 -21.76
CA GLY A 226 -9.87 47.77 -22.27
C GLY A 226 -9.07 46.48 -22.50
N LEU A 227 -7.79 46.44 -22.12
CA LEU A 227 -6.93 45.25 -22.19
C LEU A 227 -6.66 44.70 -20.78
N ASN A 228 -6.66 43.38 -20.66
CA ASN A 228 -6.27 42.70 -19.43
C ASN A 228 -4.74 42.68 -19.29
N ARG A 229 -4.23 42.96 -18.08
CA ARG A 229 -2.81 42.93 -17.75
C ARG A 229 -2.56 42.13 -16.47
N SER A 230 -1.54 41.28 -16.49
CA SER A 230 -1.09 40.51 -15.33
C SER A 230 0.36 40.86 -14.98
N ARG A 231 0.64 41.02 -13.69
CA ARG A 231 2.00 41.20 -13.16
C ARG A 231 2.26 40.17 -12.08
N VAL A 232 3.47 39.64 -12.01
CA VAL A 232 3.86 38.64 -11.01
C VAL A 232 5.09 39.09 -10.26
N VAL A 233 5.12 38.80 -8.96
CA VAL A 233 6.28 38.97 -8.08
C VAL A 233 6.56 37.68 -7.30
N GLU A 234 7.84 37.37 -7.10
CA GLU A 234 8.32 36.21 -6.33
C GLU A 234 8.58 36.62 -4.87
N GLY A 235 8.26 35.71 -3.95
CA GLY A 235 8.72 35.71 -2.56
C GLY A 235 9.13 34.30 -2.15
N ARG A 236 9.69 34.12 -0.96
CA ARG A 236 10.21 32.83 -0.49
C ARG A 236 9.65 32.44 0.87
N ALA A 237 9.28 31.17 1.01
CA ALA A 237 8.99 30.55 2.30
C ALA A 237 10.17 29.67 2.72
N LEU A 238 10.83 30.04 3.82
CA LEU A 238 11.91 29.28 4.42
C LEU A 238 11.36 28.43 5.56
N ILE A 239 11.54 27.12 5.49
CA ILE A 239 11.13 26.22 6.57
C ILE A 239 12.29 26.08 7.54
N PRO A 240 12.16 26.52 8.81
CA PRO A 240 13.19 26.31 9.82
C PRO A 240 13.55 24.81 9.91
N ARG A 241 14.82 24.52 10.17
CA ARG A 241 15.19 23.15 10.54
C ARG A 241 14.70 22.91 11.96
N ASP A 242 13.98 21.82 12.20
CA ASP A 242 13.60 21.42 13.56
C ASP A 242 14.88 21.17 14.39
N ASP A 243 15.27 22.15 15.19
CA ASP A 243 16.33 22.01 16.19
C ASP A 243 15.78 21.26 17.41
N LEU A 244 15.52 19.97 17.21
CA LEU A 244 15.23 19.07 18.32
C LEU A 244 16.44 19.06 19.29
N PRO A 245 16.21 19.09 20.62
CA PRO A 245 17.26 18.92 21.64
C PRO A 245 18.15 17.69 21.40
N VAL A 246 17.58 16.69 20.74
CA VAL A 246 18.23 15.46 20.27
C VAL A 246 19.43 15.74 19.36
N ARG A 247 19.47 16.85 18.61
CA ARG A 247 20.57 17.19 17.69
C ARG A 247 21.87 17.57 18.42
N ARG A 248 21.76 18.30 19.55
CA ARG A 248 22.90 18.58 20.44
C ARG A 248 23.34 17.30 21.17
N PHE A 249 22.41 16.40 21.49
CA PHE A 249 22.71 15.12 22.13
C PHE A 249 23.39 14.12 21.16
N ILE A 250 22.94 14.04 19.90
CA ILE A 250 23.53 13.20 18.84
C ILE A 250 24.92 13.72 18.42
N ALA A 251 25.18 15.02 18.43
CA ALA A 251 26.51 15.55 18.12
C ALA A 251 27.57 15.19 19.19
N VAL A 252 27.14 15.00 20.44
CA VAL A 252 28.00 14.64 21.59
C VAL A 252 28.04 13.11 21.81
N ALA A 253 27.08 12.37 21.27
CA ALA A 253 26.94 10.92 21.44
C ALA A 253 28.09 10.07 20.86
N PRO A 254 28.65 10.34 19.67
CA PRO A 254 29.84 9.64 19.18
C PRO A 254 31.00 9.75 20.17
N TRP A 255 31.16 10.90 20.82
CA TRP A 255 32.19 11.11 21.83
C TRP A 255 31.92 10.34 23.14
N GLY A 256 30.66 10.23 23.56
CA GLY A 256 30.25 9.38 24.67
C GLY A 256 30.43 7.87 24.38
N VAL A 257 30.13 7.44 23.16
CA VAL A 257 30.31 6.04 22.69
C VAL A 257 31.80 5.72 22.53
N VAL A 258 32.59 6.62 21.95
CA VAL A 258 34.05 6.52 21.87
C VAL A 258 34.65 6.45 23.28
N LEU A 259 34.18 7.27 24.22
CA LEU A 259 34.62 7.22 25.62
C LEU A 259 34.26 5.89 26.28
N LEU A 260 33.05 5.37 26.09
CA LEU A 260 32.62 4.09 26.68
C LEU A 260 33.30 2.87 26.03
N LEU A 261 33.54 2.92 24.72
CA LEU A 261 34.35 1.91 24.00
C LEU A 261 35.81 1.98 24.43
N PHE A 262 36.39 3.16 24.57
CA PHE A 262 37.74 3.40 25.07
C PHE A 262 37.89 2.87 26.50
N LEU A 263 36.95 3.18 27.40
CA LEU A 263 36.92 2.67 28.78
C LEU A 263 36.72 1.15 28.83
N GLY A 264 35.88 0.58 27.97
CA GLY A 264 35.65 -0.87 27.87
C GLY A 264 36.85 -1.65 27.32
N LEU A 265 37.63 -1.04 26.40
CA LEU A 265 38.82 -1.63 25.76
C LEU A 265 40.10 -1.44 26.60
N LEU A 266 40.23 -0.38 27.39
CA LEU A 266 41.37 -0.14 28.31
C LEU A 266 41.19 -0.75 29.70
N GLY A 267 39.96 -1.09 30.10
CA GLY A 267 39.66 -1.74 31.37
C GLY A 267 40.52 -2.97 31.73
N PRO A 268 40.96 -3.84 30.80
CA PRO A 268 41.91 -4.92 31.08
C PRO A 268 43.25 -4.43 31.66
N ARG A 269 43.73 -3.25 31.25
CA ARG A 269 45.02 -2.67 31.66
C ARG A 269 44.96 -1.93 33.01
N LEU A 270 43.76 -1.57 33.48
CA LEU A 270 43.54 -0.78 34.70
C LEU A 270 43.21 -1.62 35.96
N GLY A 271 43.30 -2.96 35.91
CA GLY A 271 43.29 -3.82 37.10
C GLY A 271 41.96 -4.02 37.86
N HIS A 272 41.00 -3.09 37.85
CA HIS A 272 39.83 -3.14 38.76
C HIS A 272 38.63 -3.97 38.27
N ARG A 273 38.06 -4.82 39.15
CA ARG A 273 36.83 -5.59 38.87
C ARG A 273 35.59 -4.67 38.94
N PRO A 274 34.58 -4.85 38.07
CA PRO A 274 33.38 -4.02 38.12
C PRO A 274 32.64 -4.21 39.46
N PRO A 275 32.08 -3.14 40.05
CA PRO A 275 31.32 -3.26 41.28
C PRO A 275 30.02 -4.05 41.08
N ALA A 276 29.61 -4.81 42.09
CA ALA A 276 28.51 -5.79 41.99
C ALA A 276 27.15 -5.19 41.59
N TRP A 277 26.91 -3.90 41.88
CA TRP A 277 25.69 -3.20 41.46
C TRP A 277 25.60 -3.04 39.93
N LEU A 278 26.74 -2.93 39.23
CA LEU A 278 26.82 -2.73 37.79
C LEU A 278 26.41 -3.99 37.00
N ASN A 279 26.64 -5.17 37.60
CA ASN A 279 26.15 -6.44 37.09
C ASN A 279 24.65 -6.65 37.38
N ARG A 280 24.15 -6.18 38.53
CA ARG A 280 22.70 -6.18 38.81
C ARG A 280 21.94 -5.23 37.89
N ALA A 281 22.54 -4.08 37.57
CA ALA A 281 22.01 -3.12 36.60
C ALA A 281 21.91 -3.70 35.18
N PHE A 282 22.69 -4.73 34.83
CA PHE A 282 22.63 -5.35 33.51
C PHE A 282 21.21 -5.81 33.15
N PHE A 283 20.52 -6.53 34.03
CA PHE A 283 19.15 -6.97 33.77
C PHE A 283 18.16 -5.81 33.62
N VAL A 284 18.32 -4.77 34.45
CA VAL A 284 17.51 -3.54 34.39
C VAL A 284 17.72 -2.80 33.06
N VAL A 285 18.97 -2.65 32.63
CA VAL A 285 19.33 -2.01 31.34
C VAL A 285 18.75 -2.77 30.16
N ASN A 286 18.76 -4.10 30.20
CA ASN A 286 18.15 -4.90 29.13
C ASN A 286 16.63 -4.67 29.02
N GLY A 287 15.92 -4.65 30.15
CA GLY A 287 14.47 -4.35 30.17
C GLY A 287 14.17 -2.90 29.76
N ALA A 288 14.95 -1.95 30.27
CA ALA A 288 14.82 -0.54 29.94
C ALA A 288 15.07 -0.26 28.45
N ALA A 289 16.04 -0.94 27.83
CA ALA A 289 16.32 -0.80 26.40
C ALA A 289 15.12 -1.15 25.52
N LEU A 290 14.45 -2.28 25.79
CA LEU A 290 13.25 -2.67 25.07
C LEU A 290 12.06 -1.74 25.36
N GLY A 291 11.89 -1.32 26.62
CA GLY A 291 10.88 -0.34 27.01
C GLY A 291 11.07 1.00 26.30
N LEU A 292 12.31 1.50 26.21
CA LEU A 292 12.66 2.71 25.48
C LEU A 292 12.39 2.59 23.98
N ALA A 293 12.68 1.44 23.37
CA ALA A 293 12.35 1.19 21.96
C ALA A 293 10.83 1.26 21.70
N LEU A 294 10.01 0.70 22.60
CA LEU A 294 8.55 0.77 22.50
C LEU A 294 8.01 2.18 22.74
N LEU A 295 8.53 2.88 23.77
CA LEU A 295 8.20 4.29 24.01
C LEU A 295 8.60 5.18 22.83
N PHE A 296 9.73 4.87 22.18
CA PHE A 296 10.19 5.56 20.98
C PHE A 296 9.22 5.36 19.80
N LEU A 297 8.67 4.16 19.61
CA LEU A 297 7.63 3.90 18.61
C LEU A 297 6.33 4.64 18.94
N LEU A 298 5.86 4.57 20.20
CA LEU A 298 4.66 5.28 20.65
C LEU A 298 4.80 6.81 20.57
N HIS A 299 6.03 7.32 20.69
CA HIS A 299 6.31 8.72 20.44
C HIS A 299 6.04 9.08 18.96
N HIS A 300 6.34 8.20 18.01
CA HIS A 300 6.13 8.47 16.57
C HIS A 300 4.75 8.08 16.05
N LEU A 301 4.06 7.16 16.74
CA LEU A 301 2.68 6.74 16.49
C LEU A 301 1.78 7.30 17.61
N PRO A 302 1.21 8.50 17.45
CA PRO A 302 0.54 9.19 18.56
C PRO A 302 -0.65 8.38 19.06
N LEU A 303 -0.61 7.96 20.33
CA LEU A 303 -1.65 7.11 20.92
C LEU A 303 -3.05 7.72 20.82
N HIS A 304 -3.18 9.04 20.96
CA HIS A 304 -4.47 9.71 20.83
C HIS A 304 -5.12 9.49 19.46
N LEU A 305 -4.35 9.49 18.36
CA LEU A 305 -4.89 9.25 17.01
C LEU A 305 -5.33 7.80 16.80
N LEU A 306 -4.63 6.86 17.43
CA LEU A 306 -4.99 5.44 17.41
C LEU A 306 -6.29 5.17 18.16
N LEU A 307 -6.59 5.97 19.19
CA LEU A 307 -7.76 5.85 20.05
C LEU A 307 -8.93 6.76 19.65
N THR A 308 -8.74 7.68 18.69
CA THR A 308 -9.84 8.45 18.10
C THR A 308 -10.63 7.58 17.12
N ASP A 309 -11.95 7.57 17.25
CA ASP A 309 -12.86 6.92 16.31
C ASP A 309 -13.03 7.78 15.04
N SER A 310 -12.03 7.72 14.16
CA SER A 310 -12.03 8.40 12.86
C SER A 310 -11.71 7.40 11.75
N PHE A 311 -12.34 7.61 10.58
CA PHE A 311 -12.22 6.73 9.42
C PHE A 311 -10.80 6.74 8.86
N VAL A 312 -10.17 5.57 8.72
CA VAL A 312 -8.75 5.47 8.30
C VAL A 312 -8.58 5.81 6.81
N ILE A 313 -7.57 6.63 6.52
CA ILE A 313 -7.21 7.08 5.17
C ILE A 313 -5.73 6.82 4.85
N GLY A 314 -5.32 7.11 3.61
CA GLY A 314 -3.95 6.95 3.12
C GLY A 314 -3.67 5.58 2.48
N GLY A 315 -2.98 5.58 1.34
CA GLY A 315 -2.71 4.34 0.60
C GLY A 315 -3.99 3.57 0.25
N ASP A 316 -3.97 2.25 0.39
CA ASP A 316 -5.14 1.37 0.21
C ASP A 316 -5.95 1.15 1.51
N THR A 317 -5.58 1.79 2.63
CA THR A 317 -6.25 1.59 3.93
C THR A 317 -7.76 1.81 3.95
N PRO A 318 -8.38 2.73 3.18
CA PRO A 318 -9.85 2.84 3.12
C PRO A 318 -10.54 1.54 2.71
N ALA A 319 -9.93 0.77 1.81
CA ALA A 319 -10.47 -0.50 1.33
C ALA A 319 -10.52 -1.56 2.44
N HIS A 320 -9.57 -1.52 3.39
CA HIS A 320 -9.51 -2.46 4.51
C HIS A 320 -10.70 -2.31 5.48
N THR A 321 -11.33 -1.14 5.54
CA THR A 321 -12.51 -0.91 6.39
C THR A 321 -13.70 -1.75 5.92
N TYR A 322 -13.94 -1.82 4.60
CA TYR A 322 -14.97 -2.69 4.04
C TYR A 322 -14.71 -4.16 4.37
N LEU A 323 -13.48 -4.65 4.15
CA LEU A 323 -13.10 -6.03 4.43
C LEU A 323 -13.29 -6.40 5.91
N ALA A 324 -12.90 -5.50 6.82
CA ALA A 324 -13.06 -5.71 8.26
C ALA A 324 -14.54 -5.73 8.67
N ALA A 325 -15.35 -4.81 8.15
CA ALA A 325 -16.79 -4.78 8.41
C ALA A 325 -17.50 -6.03 7.86
N HIS A 326 -17.17 -6.44 6.63
CA HIS A 326 -17.70 -7.63 5.98
C HIS A 326 -17.40 -8.89 6.77
N LEU A 327 -16.14 -9.09 7.17
CA LEU A 327 -15.74 -10.25 7.96
C LEU A 327 -16.45 -10.26 9.32
N LYS A 328 -16.54 -9.11 10.00
CA LYS A 328 -17.23 -9.00 11.28
C LYS A 328 -18.68 -9.48 11.17
N ALA A 329 -19.43 -8.99 10.18
CA ALA A 329 -20.82 -9.35 9.98
C ALA A 329 -21.00 -10.87 9.74
N HIS A 330 -20.16 -11.47 8.89
CA HIS A 330 -20.28 -12.88 8.54
C HIS A 330 -19.74 -13.83 9.63
N LEU A 331 -18.68 -13.44 10.32
CA LEU A 331 -18.10 -14.22 11.41
C LEU A 331 -19.09 -14.34 12.58
N PHE A 332 -19.70 -13.24 13.01
CA PHE A 332 -20.62 -13.26 14.15
C PHE A 332 -22.07 -13.58 13.77
N GLY A 333 -22.51 -13.28 12.54
CA GLY A 333 -23.85 -13.61 12.07
C GLY A 333 -24.01 -15.05 11.59
N GLN A 334 -22.98 -15.63 10.97
CA GLN A 334 -23.07 -16.91 10.27
C GLN A 334 -21.95 -17.90 10.63
N GLY A 335 -20.96 -17.51 11.45
CA GLY A 335 -19.83 -18.37 11.81
C GLY A 335 -18.85 -18.63 10.66
N ARG A 336 -18.82 -17.76 9.64
CA ARG A 336 -18.03 -17.96 8.41
C ARG A 336 -16.86 -16.98 8.31
N LEU A 337 -15.66 -17.51 8.04
CA LEU A 337 -14.48 -16.71 7.71
C LEU A 337 -14.34 -16.41 6.21
N VAL A 338 -14.87 -17.29 5.37
CA VAL A 338 -14.87 -17.15 3.91
C VAL A 338 -16.33 -17.08 3.46
N SER A 339 -16.74 -15.91 2.99
CA SER A 339 -18.07 -15.63 2.46
C SER A 339 -17.98 -14.95 1.10
N TRP A 340 -19.09 -14.91 0.38
CA TRP A 340 -19.17 -14.06 -0.80
C TRP A 340 -19.24 -12.59 -0.38
N ALA A 341 -18.58 -11.72 -1.11
CA ALA A 341 -18.59 -10.28 -0.87
C ALA A 341 -19.02 -9.56 -2.14
N GLY A 342 -20.22 -8.97 -2.15
CA GLY A 342 -20.78 -8.28 -3.32
C GLY A 342 -20.26 -6.87 -3.55
N GLY A 343 -19.49 -6.30 -2.60
CA GLY A 343 -19.15 -4.88 -2.58
C GLY A 343 -18.13 -4.43 -3.63
N TRP A 344 -17.30 -5.33 -4.17
CA TRP A 344 -16.27 -5.04 -5.18
C TRP A 344 -16.33 -6.02 -6.34
N TRP A 345 -15.79 -5.66 -7.51
CA TRP A 345 -15.48 -6.58 -8.62
C TRP A 345 -16.64 -7.45 -9.12
N CYS A 346 -17.88 -6.93 -9.03
CA CYS A 346 -19.10 -7.69 -9.27
C CYS A 346 -19.25 -8.95 -8.38
N GLY A 347 -18.56 -8.99 -7.25
CA GLY A 347 -18.56 -10.08 -6.29
C GLY A 347 -17.29 -10.92 -6.32
N PHE A 348 -16.83 -11.37 -5.15
CA PHE A 348 -15.66 -12.25 -5.03
C PHE A 348 -15.72 -13.12 -3.75
N PRO A 349 -15.01 -14.27 -3.71
CA PRO A 349 -14.92 -15.11 -2.52
C PRO A 349 -13.95 -14.49 -1.50
N SER A 350 -14.46 -13.62 -0.63
CA SER A 350 -13.66 -12.90 0.36
C SER A 350 -12.85 -13.87 1.24
N PHE A 351 -11.58 -13.53 1.45
CA PHE A 351 -10.61 -14.33 2.22
C PHE A 351 -10.30 -15.75 1.71
N GLN A 352 -10.81 -16.15 0.55
CA GLN A 352 -10.40 -17.43 -0.06
C GLN A 352 -8.98 -17.36 -0.62
N PHE A 353 -8.61 -16.22 -1.22
CA PHE A 353 -7.28 -15.95 -1.80
C PHE A 353 -6.55 -14.82 -1.07
N TYR A 354 -6.99 -14.49 0.15
CA TYR A 354 -6.37 -13.46 0.98
C TYR A 354 -6.30 -13.88 2.45
N PHE A 355 -5.44 -13.22 3.21
CA PHE A 355 -5.11 -13.60 4.59
C PHE A 355 -6.19 -13.15 5.57
N THR A 356 -6.49 -14.00 6.55
CA THR A 356 -7.62 -13.80 7.48
C THR A 356 -7.19 -13.22 8.83
N LEU A 357 -5.99 -13.54 9.32
CA LEU A 357 -5.62 -13.28 10.72
C LEU A 357 -5.81 -11.82 11.16
N PRO A 358 -5.30 -10.79 10.44
CA PRO A 358 -5.45 -9.42 10.89
C PRO A 358 -6.93 -9.01 11.02
N TYR A 359 -7.76 -9.44 10.08
CA TYR A 359 -9.19 -9.09 10.06
C TYR A 359 -9.97 -9.83 11.12
N VAL A 360 -9.62 -11.08 11.43
CA VAL A 360 -10.20 -11.81 12.58
C VAL A 360 -9.87 -11.07 13.88
N LEU A 361 -8.63 -10.59 14.05
CA LEU A 361 -8.26 -9.79 15.22
C LEU A 361 -9.04 -8.47 15.28
N ILE A 362 -9.21 -7.79 14.14
CA ILE A 362 -10.01 -6.56 14.06
C ILE A 362 -11.47 -6.85 14.43
N ALA A 363 -12.08 -7.88 13.86
CA ALA A 363 -13.45 -8.27 14.12
C ALA A 363 -13.66 -8.59 15.61
N LEU A 364 -12.80 -9.42 16.20
CA LEU A 364 -12.84 -9.77 17.62
C LEU A 364 -12.68 -8.54 18.51
N LEU A 365 -11.68 -7.70 18.26
CA LEU A 365 -11.44 -6.49 19.05
C LEU A 365 -12.60 -5.48 18.90
N SER A 366 -13.21 -5.39 17.73
CA SER A 366 -14.35 -4.51 17.46
C SER A 366 -15.66 -4.89 18.17
N THR A 367 -15.66 -6.00 18.93
CA THR A 367 -16.75 -6.34 19.86
C THR A 367 -16.65 -5.58 21.17
N LEU A 368 -15.46 -5.07 21.50
CA LEU A 368 -15.16 -4.35 22.74
C LEU A 368 -15.00 -2.84 22.53
N ILE A 369 -14.55 -2.43 21.33
CA ILE A 369 -14.27 -1.04 20.97
C ILE A 369 -14.77 -0.74 19.55
N PRO A 370 -14.92 0.55 19.15
CA PRO A 370 -15.29 0.92 17.78
C PRO A 370 -14.41 0.29 16.70
N LEU A 371 -15.02 0.00 15.53
CA LEU A 371 -14.36 -0.69 14.43
C LEU A 371 -13.12 0.06 13.92
N ASN A 372 -13.18 1.39 13.81
CA ASN A 372 -12.04 2.18 13.34
C ASN A 372 -10.86 2.10 14.31
N ILE A 373 -11.12 2.16 15.62
CA ILE A 373 -10.08 2.02 16.64
C ILE A 373 -9.48 0.61 16.58
N ALA A 374 -10.30 -0.43 16.47
CA ALA A 374 -9.83 -1.80 16.32
C ALA A 374 -8.93 -1.97 15.08
N LEU A 375 -9.33 -1.39 13.95
CA LEU A 375 -8.56 -1.40 12.70
C LEU A 375 -7.19 -0.71 12.88
N LYS A 376 -7.15 0.48 13.49
CA LYS A 376 -5.92 1.24 13.76
C LYS A 376 -4.98 0.50 14.72
N LEU A 377 -5.50 -0.13 15.77
CA LEU A 377 -4.68 -0.85 16.74
C LEU A 377 -4.07 -2.12 16.13
N VAL A 378 -4.85 -2.87 15.33
CA VAL A 378 -4.34 -4.06 14.65
C VAL A 378 -3.40 -3.70 13.50
N SER A 379 -3.64 -2.59 12.78
CA SER A 379 -2.76 -2.16 11.69
C SER A 379 -1.32 -1.93 12.17
N VAL A 380 -1.14 -1.29 13.33
CA VAL A 380 0.19 -1.05 13.93
C VAL A 380 0.71 -2.20 14.79
N LEU A 381 -0.09 -3.24 15.05
CA LEU A 381 0.27 -4.31 15.97
C LEU A 381 1.56 -5.02 15.54
N GLY A 382 1.75 -5.26 14.23
CA GLY A 382 2.95 -5.90 13.69
C GLY A 382 4.24 -5.15 14.01
N VAL A 383 4.28 -3.84 13.70
CA VAL A 383 5.45 -2.99 13.98
C VAL A 383 5.71 -2.81 15.48
N MET A 384 4.65 -2.77 16.30
CA MET A 384 4.77 -2.69 17.76
C MET A 384 5.29 -3.99 18.37
N LEU A 385 4.88 -5.15 17.83
CA LEU A 385 5.32 -6.45 18.30
C LEU A 385 6.73 -6.81 17.83
N LEU A 386 7.22 -6.25 16.72
CA LEU A 386 8.49 -6.65 16.11
C LEU A 386 9.71 -6.59 17.07
N PRO A 387 9.95 -5.49 17.82
CA PRO A 387 11.06 -5.45 18.80
C PRO A 387 10.92 -6.54 19.88
N ILE A 388 9.70 -6.77 20.37
CA ILE A 388 9.39 -7.75 21.42
C ILE A 388 9.59 -9.16 20.88
N ALA A 389 9.14 -9.43 19.65
CA ALA A 389 9.24 -10.70 18.98
C ALA A 389 10.70 -11.05 18.64
N ALA A 390 11.50 -10.09 18.17
CA ALA A 390 12.92 -10.32 17.91
C ALA A 390 13.70 -10.62 19.21
N TRP A 391 13.40 -9.90 20.30
CA TRP A 391 13.94 -10.20 21.63
C TRP A 391 13.49 -11.60 22.10
N GLY A 392 12.20 -11.89 22.00
CA GLY A 392 11.60 -13.17 22.41
C GLY A 392 12.11 -14.36 21.61
N ALA A 393 12.34 -14.17 20.31
CA ALA A 393 12.96 -15.15 19.43
C ALA A 393 14.40 -15.46 19.88
N GLY A 394 15.19 -14.44 20.24
CA GLY A 394 16.51 -14.64 20.84
C GLY A 394 16.46 -15.45 22.15
N ARG A 395 15.50 -15.17 23.02
CA ARG A 395 15.30 -15.91 24.28
C ARG A 395 14.89 -17.36 24.03
N LEU A 396 13.97 -17.61 23.10
CA LEU A 396 13.53 -18.95 22.70
C LEU A 396 14.68 -19.75 22.08
N ALA A 397 15.50 -19.11 21.25
CA ALA A 397 16.71 -19.68 20.66
C ALA A 397 17.88 -19.85 21.67
N ARG A 398 17.68 -19.52 22.95
CA ARG A 398 18.67 -19.64 24.04
C ARG A 398 19.93 -18.79 23.82
N LEU A 399 19.76 -17.62 23.21
CA LEU A 399 20.85 -16.67 23.02
C LEU A 399 21.18 -15.93 24.33
N PRO A 400 22.43 -15.46 24.50
CA PRO A 400 22.79 -14.56 25.59
C PRO A 400 21.88 -13.32 25.66
N GLN A 401 21.64 -12.82 26.88
CA GLN A 401 20.67 -11.75 27.12
C GLN A 401 20.99 -10.46 26.34
N GLN A 402 22.26 -10.06 26.26
CA GLN A 402 22.68 -8.88 25.50
C GLN A 402 22.36 -9.00 24.00
N ILE A 403 22.48 -10.20 23.42
CA ILE A 403 22.14 -10.44 22.01
C ILE A 403 20.63 -10.33 21.83
N CYS A 404 19.83 -10.88 22.74
CA CYS A 404 18.38 -10.76 22.69
C CYS A 404 17.93 -9.29 22.70
N THR A 405 18.52 -8.46 23.57
CA THR A 405 18.21 -7.03 23.65
C THR A 405 18.62 -6.28 22.40
N LEU A 406 19.83 -6.53 21.88
CA LEU A 406 20.27 -5.92 20.62
C LEU A 406 19.37 -6.32 19.45
N LEU A 407 18.95 -7.59 19.35
CA LEU A 407 18.01 -8.03 18.32
C LEU A 407 16.68 -7.28 18.40
N GLY A 408 16.15 -7.03 19.61
CA GLY A 408 14.93 -6.26 19.79
C GLY A 408 15.08 -4.79 19.41
N VAL A 409 16.11 -4.11 19.92
CA VAL A 409 16.33 -2.67 19.68
C VAL A 409 16.73 -2.39 18.24
N ALA A 410 17.49 -3.29 17.59
CA ALA A 410 17.90 -3.13 16.20
C ALA A 410 16.74 -3.24 15.19
N MET A 411 15.54 -3.61 15.63
CA MET A 411 14.34 -3.49 14.80
C MET A 411 13.95 -2.03 14.58
N ILE A 412 14.39 -1.08 15.43
CA ILE A 412 14.04 0.33 15.29
C ILE A 412 14.60 0.94 13.99
N PRO A 413 15.91 0.82 13.65
CA PRO A 413 16.41 1.22 12.33
C PRO A 413 15.64 0.60 11.15
N LEU A 414 15.31 -0.69 11.22
CA LEU A 414 14.53 -1.37 10.18
C LEU A 414 13.11 -0.77 10.05
N LEU A 415 12.43 -0.54 11.17
CA LEU A 415 11.07 0.00 11.19
C LEU A 415 10.98 1.42 10.64
N PHE A 416 12.03 2.22 10.79
CA PHE A 416 12.08 3.59 10.32
C PHE A 416 12.77 3.76 8.96
N ASP A 417 13.14 2.65 8.31
CA ASP A 417 13.70 2.68 6.96
C ASP A 417 12.72 3.37 6.01
N HIS A 418 13.12 4.53 5.49
CA HIS A 418 12.35 5.35 4.58
C HIS A 418 12.77 5.15 3.11
N SER A 419 13.76 4.27 2.86
CA SER A 419 14.23 3.95 1.50
C SER A 419 13.13 3.36 0.61
N HIS A 420 12.06 2.88 1.23
CA HIS A 420 10.96 2.29 0.51
C HIS A 420 9.59 2.42 1.20
N VAL A 421 8.60 2.73 0.36
CA VAL A 421 7.18 2.67 0.68
C VAL A 421 6.61 1.43 -0.01
N MET A 422 5.73 0.69 0.65
CA MET A 422 5.07 -0.52 0.11
C MET A 422 5.93 -1.80 -0.07
N TRP A 423 7.10 -1.94 0.58
CA TRP A 423 7.87 -3.21 0.51
C TRP A 423 7.53 -4.22 1.61
N GLY A 424 7.32 -3.76 2.85
CA GLY A 424 6.90 -4.60 3.97
C GLY A 424 7.55 -4.20 5.28
N VAL A 425 6.91 -4.57 6.40
CA VAL A 425 7.48 -4.62 7.76
C VAL A 425 7.86 -3.26 8.39
N ASN A 426 8.22 -2.23 7.62
CA ASN A 426 8.51 -0.90 8.14
C ASN A 426 7.23 -0.06 8.40
N LEU A 427 7.39 1.11 9.03
CA LEU A 427 6.27 1.98 9.42
C LEU A 427 5.57 2.60 8.20
N TYR A 428 6.31 3.07 7.20
CA TYR A 428 5.76 3.61 5.95
C TYR A 428 4.91 2.60 5.20
N SER A 429 5.41 1.37 5.11
CA SER A 429 4.75 0.21 4.54
C SER A 429 3.45 -0.15 5.25
N THR A 430 3.47 -0.11 6.58
CA THR A 430 2.30 -0.40 7.41
C THR A 430 1.23 0.68 7.23
N LEU A 431 1.65 1.96 7.18
CA LEU A 431 0.79 3.10 6.92
C LEU A 431 0.26 3.12 5.47
N ALA A 432 0.97 2.50 4.53
CA ALA A 432 0.47 2.24 3.17
C ALA A 432 -0.43 0.97 3.06
N GLY A 433 -0.89 0.43 4.20
CA GLY A 433 -1.89 -0.65 4.29
C GLY A 433 -1.38 -2.10 4.27
N MET A 434 -0.07 -2.30 4.42
CA MET A 434 0.51 -3.66 4.41
C MET A 434 0.50 -4.34 5.78
N ILE A 435 -0.69 -4.36 6.37
CA ILE A 435 -1.00 -4.82 7.72
C ILE A 435 -0.64 -6.30 7.90
N SER A 436 -1.08 -7.14 6.97
CA SER A 436 -0.90 -8.60 7.01
C SER A 436 0.58 -9.01 7.05
N ASN A 437 1.41 -8.41 6.20
CA ASN A 437 2.85 -8.67 6.19
C ASN A 437 3.52 -8.20 7.50
N SER A 438 3.18 -6.99 7.95
CA SER A 438 3.69 -6.40 9.19
C SER A 438 3.40 -7.27 10.41
N LEU A 439 2.20 -7.83 10.52
CA LEU A 439 1.81 -8.73 11.61
C LEU A 439 2.48 -10.12 11.50
N SER A 440 2.63 -10.64 10.28
CA SER A 440 3.18 -11.99 10.08
C SER A 440 4.68 -12.10 10.38
N PHE A 441 5.45 -11.04 10.11
CA PHE A 441 6.91 -11.05 10.32
C PHE A 441 7.34 -11.36 11.76
N PRO A 442 6.83 -10.69 12.82
CA PRO A 442 7.16 -11.06 14.21
C PRO A 442 6.74 -12.49 14.57
N ILE A 443 5.61 -12.98 14.04
CA ILE A 443 5.16 -14.35 14.26
C ILE A 443 6.15 -15.34 13.65
N MET A 444 6.66 -15.07 12.44
CA MET A 444 7.69 -15.90 11.79
C MET A 444 8.97 -15.98 12.63
N LEU A 445 9.44 -14.86 13.20
CA LEU A 445 10.65 -14.87 14.06
C LEU A 445 10.49 -15.77 15.27
N LEU A 446 9.34 -15.68 15.94
CA LEU A 446 8.99 -16.53 17.09
C LEU A 446 8.83 -18.00 16.67
N MET A 447 8.20 -18.25 15.52
CA MET A 447 8.02 -19.58 14.94
C MET A 447 9.37 -20.24 14.68
N LEU A 448 10.28 -19.57 13.97
CA LEU A 448 11.61 -20.10 13.65
C LEU A 448 12.44 -20.36 14.91
N ALA A 449 12.40 -19.46 15.89
CA ALA A 449 13.10 -19.67 17.15
C ALA A 449 12.52 -20.82 17.97
N SER A 450 11.19 -21.00 17.97
CA SER A 450 10.53 -22.12 18.64
C SER A 450 10.88 -23.46 17.95
N ALA A 451 10.83 -23.51 16.61
CA ALA A 451 11.21 -24.69 15.83
C ALA A 451 12.72 -25.03 15.98
N LEU A 452 13.58 -24.01 16.05
CA LEU A 452 15.02 -24.20 16.31
C LEU A 452 15.26 -24.83 17.68
N HIS A 453 14.48 -24.42 18.68
CA HIS A 453 14.55 -24.97 20.02
C HIS A 453 14.02 -26.41 20.08
N ASP A 454 12.87 -26.66 19.45
CA ASP A 454 12.19 -27.96 19.51
C ASP A 454 12.97 -29.03 18.73
N SER A 455 13.60 -28.64 17.62
CA SER A 455 14.58 -29.46 16.90
C SER A 455 15.87 -29.69 17.71
N ASP A 456 16.29 -28.78 18.59
CA ASP A 456 17.43 -29.01 19.49
C ASP A 456 17.11 -30.14 20.47
N GLU A 457 15.96 -30.04 21.12
CA GLU A 457 15.53 -30.94 22.19
C GLU A 457 14.88 -32.24 21.68
N GLY A 458 14.55 -32.30 20.40
CA GLY A 458 13.82 -33.43 19.82
C GLY A 458 12.47 -33.67 20.51
N ARG A 459 11.78 -32.57 20.89
CA ARG A 459 10.50 -32.55 21.60
C ARG A 459 9.49 -31.72 20.83
N PHE A 460 8.37 -32.35 20.47
CA PHE A 460 7.20 -31.68 19.92
C PHE A 460 6.63 -30.66 20.91
N ARG A 461 6.26 -29.47 20.43
CA ARG A 461 5.47 -28.51 21.20
C ARG A 461 4.38 -27.86 20.37
N LEU A 462 3.17 -27.89 20.90
CA LEU A 462 2.00 -27.28 20.27
C LEU A 462 2.18 -25.78 19.98
N ARG A 463 2.99 -25.06 20.79
CA ARG A 463 3.33 -23.65 20.55
C ARG A 463 3.91 -23.43 19.14
N THR A 464 4.82 -24.29 18.69
CA THR A 464 5.48 -24.14 17.38
C THR A 464 4.48 -24.32 16.25
N THR A 465 3.63 -25.35 16.35
CA THR A 465 2.50 -25.55 15.43
C THR A 465 1.56 -24.35 15.41
N LEU A 466 1.15 -23.81 16.56
CA LEU A 466 0.24 -22.66 16.60
C LEU A 466 0.88 -21.41 15.97
N LEU A 467 2.17 -21.19 16.17
CA LEU A 467 2.89 -20.09 15.52
C LEU A 467 2.96 -20.28 14.00
N MET A 468 3.12 -21.52 13.50
CA MET A 468 3.02 -21.82 12.06
C MET A 468 1.61 -21.54 11.52
N VAL A 469 0.57 -21.98 12.22
CA VAL A 469 -0.84 -21.72 11.84
C VAL A 469 -1.11 -20.22 11.75
N LEU A 470 -0.72 -19.46 12.78
CA LEU A 470 -0.87 -18.00 12.80
C LEU A 470 -0.10 -17.34 11.63
N MET A 471 1.13 -17.75 11.37
CA MET A 471 1.93 -17.25 10.25
C MET A 471 1.27 -17.52 8.89
N ILE A 472 0.81 -18.77 8.66
CA ILE A 472 0.13 -19.17 7.41
C ILE A 472 -1.15 -18.36 7.20
N SER A 473 -1.93 -18.16 8.27
CA SER A 473 -3.17 -17.37 8.22
C SER A 473 -2.95 -15.86 8.05
N SER A 474 -1.71 -15.38 8.15
CA SER A 474 -1.37 -13.96 8.18
C SER A 474 -0.73 -13.46 6.89
N HIS A 475 0.29 -14.12 6.34
CA HIS A 475 0.90 -13.66 5.08
C HIS A 475 1.69 -14.73 4.32
N PHE A 476 1.61 -14.68 2.98
CA PHE A 476 2.23 -15.65 2.07
C PHE A 476 3.76 -15.65 2.13
N PHE A 477 4.40 -14.49 1.94
CA PHE A 477 5.86 -14.41 1.83
C PHE A 477 6.59 -14.91 3.09
N THR A 478 6.12 -14.52 4.27
CA THR A 478 6.66 -15.01 5.55
C THR A 478 6.45 -16.52 5.72
N SER A 479 5.35 -17.05 5.18
CA SER A 479 5.05 -18.48 5.27
C SER A 479 5.98 -19.30 4.38
N ILE A 480 6.23 -18.85 3.15
CA ILE A 480 7.18 -19.49 2.23
C ILE A 480 8.61 -19.39 2.77
N VAL A 481 9.09 -18.19 3.11
CA VAL A 481 10.45 -18.01 3.64
C VAL A 481 10.62 -18.77 4.96
N GLY A 482 9.63 -18.71 5.85
CA GLY A 482 9.59 -19.48 7.08
C GLY A 482 9.70 -20.98 6.83
N ALA A 483 8.88 -21.53 5.93
CA ALA A 483 8.92 -22.95 5.58
C ALA A 483 10.28 -23.37 4.99
N LEU A 484 10.86 -22.58 4.09
CA LEU A 484 12.19 -22.83 3.52
C LEU A 484 13.29 -22.77 4.58
N CYS A 485 13.15 -21.94 5.61
CA CYS A 485 14.06 -21.90 6.75
C CYS A 485 13.92 -23.12 7.68
N LEU A 486 12.74 -23.73 7.77
CA LEU A 486 12.57 -24.97 8.54
C LEU A 486 13.37 -26.14 7.94
N LEU A 487 13.57 -26.16 6.62
CA LEU A 487 14.28 -27.23 5.91
C LEU A 487 15.76 -27.35 6.33
N VAL A 488 16.42 -26.24 6.72
CA VAL A 488 17.83 -26.27 7.13
C VAL A 488 18.01 -26.68 8.61
N LEU A 489 16.98 -26.50 9.45
CA LEU A 489 17.07 -26.72 10.91
C LEU A 489 17.61 -28.10 11.35
N PRO A 490 17.22 -29.23 10.72
CA PRO A 490 17.74 -30.54 11.09
C PRO A 490 19.24 -30.69 10.82
N PHE A 491 19.78 -29.95 9.85
CA PHE A 491 21.19 -30.01 9.45
C PHE A 491 22.07 -29.05 10.24
N CYS A 492 21.49 -28.17 11.05
CA CYS A 492 22.18 -27.30 11.99
C CYS A 492 22.67 -28.05 13.25
N HIS A 493 23.22 -29.26 13.14
CA HIS A 493 23.76 -30.06 14.25
C HIS A 493 22.94 -30.03 15.57
N PRO A 494 21.66 -30.43 15.55
CA PRO A 494 20.84 -30.49 16.75
C PRO A 494 21.40 -31.48 17.78
N ARG A 495 21.28 -31.18 19.08
CA ARG A 495 21.76 -32.05 20.17
C ARG A 495 21.15 -33.46 20.15
N THR A 496 19.93 -33.57 19.66
CA THR A 496 19.21 -34.85 19.54
C THR A 496 19.47 -35.63 18.26
N GLY A 497 20.29 -35.10 17.35
CA GLY A 497 20.58 -35.69 16.05
C GLY A 497 19.51 -35.42 14.99
N VAL A 498 19.93 -35.50 13.73
CA VAL A 498 19.15 -35.09 12.54
C VAL A 498 17.81 -35.81 12.45
N ARG A 499 17.79 -37.14 12.68
CA ARG A 499 16.58 -37.97 12.55
C ARG A 499 15.46 -37.53 13.50
N ARG A 500 15.79 -37.18 14.75
CA ARG A 500 14.80 -36.78 15.75
C ARG A 500 14.31 -35.35 15.50
N ALA A 501 15.21 -34.46 15.11
CA ALA A 501 14.87 -33.11 14.68
C ALA A 501 13.91 -33.11 13.48
N LEU A 502 14.23 -33.89 12.43
CA LEU A 502 13.36 -34.07 11.26
C LEU A 502 11.97 -34.55 11.66
N ARG A 503 11.89 -35.59 12.52
CA ARG A 503 10.61 -36.14 12.97
C ARG A 503 9.75 -35.10 13.69
N VAL A 504 10.33 -34.31 14.59
CA VAL A 504 9.60 -33.28 15.34
C VAL A 504 9.07 -32.21 14.41
N LEU A 505 9.94 -31.64 13.56
CA LEU A 505 9.54 -30.60 12.62
C LEU A 505 8.50 -31.10 11.61
N PHE A 506 8.62 -32.36 11.18
CA PHE A 506 7.63 -32.99 10.32
C PHE A 506 6.27 -33.10 11.00
N ILE A 507 6.21 -33.59 12.24
CA ILE A 507 4.95 -33.68 13.00
C ILE A 507 4.34 -32.29 13.22
N GLU A 508 5.16 -31.30 13.60
CA GLU A 508 4.70 -29.92 13.82
C GLU A 508 4.14 -29.29 12.53
N GLY A 509 4.84 -29.49 11.41
CA GLY A 509 4.45 -29.01 10.09
C GLY A 509 3.18 -29.70 9.57
N VAL A 510 3.09 -31.03 9.65
CA VAL A 510 1.88 -31.78 9.27
C VAL A 510 0.69 -31.32 10.11
N LEU A 511 0.86 -31.16 11.42
CA LEU A 511 -0.20 -30.69 12.29
C LEU A 511 -0.64 -29.26 11.92
N ALA A 512 0.29 -28.38 11.57
CA ALA A 512 -0.04 -27.02 11.13
C ALA A 512 -0.82 -27.02 9.81
N VAL A 513 -0.44 -27.87 8.85
CA VAL A 513 -1.16 -28.06 7.58
C VAL A 513 -2.56 -28.63 7.82
N LEU A 514 -2.72 -29.61 8.70
CA LEU A 514 -4.03 -30.15 9.07
C LEU A 514 -4.92 -29.04 9.66
N LEU A 515 -4.40 -28.28 10.63
CA LEU A 515 -5.13 -27.17 11.26
C LEU A 515 -5.50 -26.04 10.28
N MET A 516 -4.72 -25.84 9.22
CA MET A 516 -5.01 -24.86 8.15
C MET A 516 -5.71 -25.46 6.93
N SER A 517 -6.05 -26.74 6.94
CA SER A 517 -6.62 -27.42 5.77
C SER A 517 -7.96 -26.86 5.33
N TRP A 518 -8.78 -26.32 6.24
CA TRP A 518 -10.01 -25.59 5.91
C TRP A 518 -9.80 -24.44 4.92
N TRP A 519 -8.60 -23.86 4.87
CA TRP A 519 -8.24 -22.76 3.97
C TRP A 519 -7.33 -23.24 2.82
N ILE A 520 -6.29 -24.03 3.13
CA ILE A 520 -5.29 -24.49 2.14
C ILE A 520 -5.92 -25.40 1.08
N VAL A 521 -6.82 -26.32 1.46
CA VAL A 521 -7.40 -27.27 0.50
C VAL A 521 -8.25 -26.54 -0.55
N PRO A 522 -9.24 -25.69 -0.18
CA PRO A 522 -9.97 -24.90 -1.16
C PRO A 522 -9.07 -23.95 -1.96
N LEU A 523 -8.07 -23.32 -1.32
CA LEU A 523 -7.13 -22.41 -1.99
C LEU A 523 -6.40 -23.11 -3.15
N LEU A 524 -5.80 -24.27 -2.88
CA LEU A 524 -5.05 -25.01 -3.90
C LEU A 524 -5.96 -25.56 -5.00
N TRP A 525 -7.15 -26.05 -4.63
CA TRP A 525 -8.12 -26.61 -5.56
C TRP A 525 -8.72 -25.55 -6.50
N ARG A 526 -8.83 -24.31 -6.02
CA ARG A 526 -9.51 -23.21 -6.73
C ARG A 526 -8.55 -22.13 -7.24
N ARG A 527 -7.24 -22.39 -7.26
CA ARG A 527 -6.21 -21.41 -7.66
C ARG A 527 -6.44 -20.74 -9.02
N GLU A 528 -7.12 -21.42 -9.94
CA GLU A 528 -7.45 -20.89 -11.28
C GLU A 528 -8.43 -19.70 -11.27
N TYR A 529 -9.14 -19.48 -10.16
CA TYR A 529 -10.06 -18.36 -9.98
C TYR A 529 -9.37 -17.14 -9.34
N ALA A 530 -8.08 -17.27 -8.98
CA ALA A 530 -7.25 -16.15 -8.60
C ALA A 530 -6.73 -15.42 -9.86
N VAL A 531 -6.38 -14.15 -9.68
CA VAL A 531 -5.82 -13.31 -10.74
C VAL A 531 -4.35 -13.03 -10.44
N ASP A 532 -3.50 -13.21 -11.45
CA ASP A 532 -2.10 -12.82 -11.34
C ASP A 532 -1.96 -11.31 -11.47
N PHE A 533 -1.39 -10.71 -10.42
CA PHE A 533 -1.18 -9.28 -10.32
C PHE A 533 0.12 -9.00 -9.56
N GLY A 534 0.93 -8.11 -10.13
CA GLY A 534 2.24 -7.74 -9.61
C GLY A 534 3.33 -7.96 -10.66
N ALA A 535 4.07 -6.90 -10.97
CA ALA A 535 5.30 -6.98 -11.74
C ALA A 535 6.49 -6.74 -10.82
N ASN A 536 7.65 -7.29 -11.17
CA ASN A 536 8.89 -6.97 -10.49
C ASN A 536 9.24 -5.50 -10.66
N TRP A 537 9.69 -4.88 -9.58
CA TRP A 537 10.04 -3.46 -9.61
C TRP A 537 11.45 -3.32 -10.16
N PRO A 538 11.69 -2.36 -11.08
CA PRO A 538 13.04 -2.08 -11.57
C PRO A 538 13.82 -1.37 -10.45
N LEU A 539 14.72 -2.11 -9.78
CA LEU A 539 15.46 -1.61 -8.63
C LEU A 539 16.94 -1.42 -8.97
N ASN A 540 17.50 -0.28 -8.57
CA ASN A 540 18.93 -0.14 -8.41
C ASN A 540 19.29 -0.45 -6.95
N LEU A 541 19.86 -1.63 -6.71
CA LEU A 541 20.19 -2.10 -5.36
C LEU A 541 21.15 -1.15 -4.62
N VAL A 542 22.12 -0.55 -5.31
CA VAL A 542 23.07 0.37 -4.69
C VAL A 542 22.36 1.64 -4.21
N ASP A 543 21.42 2.15 -5.02
CA ASP A 543 20.66 3.36 -4.69
C ASP A 543 19.60 3.13 -3.60
N THR A 544 19.21 1.87 -3.36
CA THR A 544 18.12 1.52 -2.44
C THR A 544 18.56 0.93 -1.10
N ILE A 545 19.85 0.63 -0.92
CA ILE A 545 20.38 0.19 0.38
C ILE A 545 20.39 1.39 1.36
N PRO A 546 19.71 1.30 2.52
CA PRO A 546 19.78 2.33 3.54
C PRO A 546 21.22 2.54 4.02
N PRO A 547 21.65 3.78 4.32
CA PRO A 547 23.02 4.04 4.76
C PRO A 547 23.47 3.18 5.95
N PHE A 548 22.59 2.96 6.94
CA PHE A 548 22.89 2.12 8.10
C PHE A 548 23.19 0.66 7.72
N LEU A 549 22.57 0.16 6.65
CA LEU A 549 22.65 -1.24 6.25
C LEU A 549 24.02 -1.58 5.67
N TRP A 550 24.74 -0.63 5.09
CA TRP A 550 26.14 -0.83 4.67
C TRP A 550 27.05 -1.16 5.86
N CYS A 551 26.89 -0.42 6.96
CA CYS A 551 27.65 -0.67 8.18
C CYS A 551 27.28 -2.03 8.78
N PHE A 552 25.98 -2.35 8.82
CA PHE A 552 25.53 -3.66 9.31
C PHE A 552 25.95 -4.80 8.40
N ALA A 553 26.03 -4.61 7.09
CA ALA A 553 26.55 -5.60 6.15
C ALA A 553 28.02 -5.92 6.46
N ALA A 554 28.87 -4.89 6.58
CA ALA A 554 30.27 -5.09 6.95
C ALA A 554 30.43 -5.81 8.31
N MET A 555 29.59 -5.46 9.30
CA MET A 555 29.56 -6.14 10.60
C MET A 555 29.07 -7.59 10.50
N ALA A 556 28.06 -7.86 9.67
CA ALA A 556 27.54 -9.19 9.43
C ALA A 556 28.60 -10.08 8.75
N ASP A 557 29.28 -9.58 7.73
CA ASP A 557 30.38 -10.27 7.05
C ASP A 557 31.53 -10.58 8.02
N ALA A 558 31.96 -9.59 8.81
CA ALA A 558 32.96 -9.81 9.86
C ALA A 558 32.51 -10.86 10.89
N THR A 559 31.22 -10.87 11.23
CA THR A 559 30.63 -11.88 12.13
C THR A 559 30.66 -13.27 11.51
N LEU A 560 30.32 -13.41 10.23
CA LEU A 560 30.35 -14.68 9.51
C LEU A 560 31.78 -15.21 9.36
N ILE A 561 32.73 -14.35 9.01
CA ILE A 561 34.16 -14.72 8.96
C ILE A 561 34.62 -15.19 10.34
N TRP A 562 34.29 -14.45 11.41
CA TRP A 562 34.62 -14.85 12.78
C TRP A 562 33.94 -16.16 13.22
N LEU A 563 32.71 -16.40 12.76
CA LEU A 563 31.97 -17.63 12.98
C LEU A 563 32.66 -18.83 12.31
N VAL A 564 33.04 -18.69 11.04
CA VAL A 564 33.69 -19.76 10.26
C VAL A 564 35.09 -20.06 10.81
N VAL A 565 35.92 -19.03 10.99
CA VAL A 565 37.31 -19.18 11.47
C VAL A 565 37.37 -19.77 12.88
N ARG A 566 36.41 -19.43 13.75
CA ARG A 566 36.38 -19.88 15.16
C ARG A 566 35.20 -20.80 15.47
N TRP A 567 34.69 -21.56 14.50
CA TRP A 567 33.46 -22.36 14.62
C TRP A 567 33.30 -23.09 15.96
N ARG A 568 34.31 -23.85 16.40
CA ARG A 568 34.25 -24.63 17.65
C ARG A 568 34.14 -23.78 18.93
N HIS A 569 34.54 -22.52 18.89
CA HIS A 569 34.49 -21.59 20.03
C HIS A 569 33.14 -20.87 20.15
N TRP A 570 32.25 -21.01 19.16
CA TRP A 570 30.92 -20.43 19.23
C TRP A 570 29.94 -21.38 19.93
N PRO A 571 29.18 -20.91 20.94
CA PRO A 571 28.10 -21.69 21.55
C PRO A 571 27.18 -22.27 20.48
N ALA A 572 26.74 -23.52 20.67
CA ALA A 572 25.90 -24.22 19.69
C ALA A 572 24.64 -23.40 19.33
N ALA A 573 23.96 -22.81 20.32
CA ALA A 573 22.80 -21.96 20.09
C ALA A 573 23.07 -20.80 19.12
N LEU A 574 24.20 -20.12 19.28
CA LEU A 574 24.61 -19.01 18.40
C LEU A 574 24.95 -19.50 16.99
N ARG A 575 25.67 -20.62 16.86
CA ARG A 575 25.97 -21.21 15.56
C ARG A 575 24.71 -21.55 14.79
N ARG A 576 23.77 -22.22 15.45
CA ARG A 576 22.51 -22.64 14.82
C ARG A 576 21.65 -21.44 14.42
N PHE A 577 21.52 -20.45 15.29
CA PHE A 577 20.83 -19.20 14.97
C PHE A 577 21.47 -18.50 13.78
N ALA A 578 22.80 -18.33 13.78
CA ALA A 578 23.50 -17.68 12.68
C ALA A 578 23.32 -18.42 11.35
N VAL A 579 23.41 -19.75 11.33
CA VAL A 579 23.19 -20.56 10.10
C VAL A 579 21.77 -20.37 9.57
N VAL A 580 20.75 -20.40 10.42
CA VAL A 580 19.35 -20.21 9.98
C VAL A 580 19.14 -18.80 9.44
N THR A 581 19.71 -17.77 10.08
CA THR A 581 19.63 -16.39 9.61
C THR A 581 20.39 -16.19 8.30
N SER A 582 21.56 -16.79 8.13
CA SER A 582 22.30 -16.80 6.85
C SER A 582 21.54 -17.54 5.75
N TRP A 583 20.85 -18.63 6.09
CA TRP A 583 20.00 -19.36 5.15
C TRP A 583 18.80 -18.51 4.73
N MET A 584 18.17 -17.80 5.65
CA MET A 584 17.09 -16.86 5.34
C MET A 584 17.57 -15.75 4.40
N MET A 585 18.76 -15.19 4.64
CA MET A 585 19.39 -14.25 3.71
C MET A 585 19.52 -14.87 2.32
N LEU A 586 20.19 -16.01 2.21
CA LEU A 586 20.43 -16.69 0.94
C LEU A 586 19.13 -16.94 0.17
N VAL A 587 18.16 -17.59 0.80
CA VAL A 587 16.88 -17.93 0.15
C VAL A 587 16.12 -16.67 -0.27
N SER A 588 16.12 -15.63 0.56
CA SER A 588 15.44 -14.38 0.21
C SER A 588 16.13 -13.66 -0.95
N THR A 589 17.47 -13.68 -1.01
CA THR A 589 18.23 -13.13 -2.14
C THR A 589 17.98 -13.94 -3.41
N LEU A 590 17.98 -15.27 -3.34
CA LEU A 590 17.68 -16.12 -4.50
C LEU A 590 16.27 -15.84 -5.04
N LEU A 591 15.27 -15.82 -4.16
CA LEU A 591 13.89 -15.52 -4.58
C LEU A 591 13.72 -14.06 -5.03
N PHE A 592 14.56 -13.12 -4.56
CA PHE A 592 14.51 -11.72 -4.98
C PHE A 592 14.94 -11.56 -6.45
N PHE A 593 15.97 -12.29 -6.88
CA PHE A 593 16.49 -12.21 -8.25
C PHE A 593 15.81 -13.17 -9.23
N TRP A 594 15.34 -14.33 -8.76
CA TRP A 594 14.83 -15.41 -9.61
C TRP A 594 13.42 -15.89 -9.26
N GLY A 595 12.75 -15.26 -8.28
CA GLY A 595 11.43 -15.71 -7.83
C GLY A 595 10.34 -15.52 -8.88
N ASP A 596 10.42 -14.48 -9.70
CA ASP A 596 9.48 -14.22 -10.79
C ASP A 596 9.51 -15.28 -11.89
N HIS A 597 10.68 -15.90 -12.14
CA HIS A 597 10.80 -17.06 -13.01
C HIS A 597 10.09 -18.31 -12.46
N LEU A 598 9.89 -18.40 -11.13
CA LEU A 598 9.11 -19.48 -10.51
C LEU A 598 7.61 -19.19 -10.59
N SER A 599 7.21 -17.95 -10.31
CA SER A 599 5.83 -17.50 -10.40
C SER A 599 5.77 -15.96 -10.37
N PRO A 600 4.91 -15.33 -11.19
CA PRO A 600 4.73 -13.87 -11.19
C PRO A 600 4.27 -13.30 -9.82
N VAL A 601 3.76 -14.15 -8.92
CA VAL A 601 3.38 -13.77 -7.55
C VAL A 601 4.59 -13.35 -6.70
N PHE A 602 5.81 -13.79 -7.03
CA PHE A 602 7.04 -13.42 -6.31
C PHE A 602 7.55 -12.04 -6.72
N VAL A 603 6.82 -11.01 -6.28
CA VAL A 603 7.26 -9.61 -6.42
C VAL A 603 8.53 -9.39 -5.58
N ASN A 604 9.65 -9.11 -6.24
CA ASN A 604 11.00 -9.00 -5.66
C ASN A 604 11.07 -8.14 -4.40
N VAL A 605 10.51 -6.93 -4.39
CA VAL A 605 10.54 -5.99 -3.25
C VAL A 605 9.99 -6.59 -1.95
N ARG A 606 9.12 -7.60 -2.04
CA ARG A 606 8.53 -8.27 -0.86
C ARG A 606 9.54 -9.07 -0.05
N LEU A 607 10.70 -9.38 -0.63
CA LEU A 607 11.76 -10.15 0.01
C LEU A 607 12.81 -9.29 0.70
N TRP A 608 12.77 -7.98 0.48
CA TRP A 608 13.68 -7.02 1.08
C TRP A 608 13.72 -7.08 2.61
N PRO A 609 12.59 -7.12 3.35
CA PRO A 609 12.62 -7.11 4.81
C PRO A 609 13.36 -8.31 5.42
N PHE A 610 13.36 -9.46 4.74
CA PHE A 610 14.06 -10.66 5.19
C PHE A 610 15.57 -10.50 5.04
N MET A 611 16.03 -9.88 3.96
CA MET A 611 17.45 -9.56 3.75
C MET A 611 17.93 -8.52 4.79
N VAL A 612 17.19 -7.42 4.96
CA VAL A 612 17.51 -6.38 5.96
C VAL A 612 17.56 -6.96 7.38
N TYR A 613 16.55 -7.75 7.76
CA TYR A 613 16.53 -8.41 9.06
C TYR A 613 17.73 -9.36 9.23
N SER A 614 18.04 -10.17 8.21
CA SER A 614 19.11 -11.17 8.32
C SER A 614 20.47 -10.52 8.50
N THR A 615 20.78 -9.47 7.72
CA THR A 615 22.00 -8.66 7.89
C THR A 615 22.06 -8.05 9.28
N THR A 616 20.97 -7.40 9.70
CA THR A 616 20.88 -6.74 11.01
C THR A 616 21.08 -7.74 12.15
N ALA A 617 20.40 -8.89 12.10
CA ALA A 617 20.49 -9.92 13.12
C ALA A 617 21.90 -10.54 13.22
N LEU A 618 22.57 -10.78 12.09
CA LEU A 618 23.95 -11.27 12.07
C LEU A 618 24.92 -10.24 12.66
N ALA A 619 24.78 -8.96 12.29
CA ALA A 619 25.57 -7.87 12.88
C ALA A 619 25.40 -7.80 14.41
N MET A 620 24.16 -7.90 14.90
CA MET A 620 23.86 -7.86 16.34
C MET A 620 24.37 -9.10 17.09
N VAL A 621 24.40 -10.27 16.44
CA VAL A 621 25.00 -11.49 17.01
C VAL A 621 26.49 -11.30 17.26
N GLY A 622 27.22 -10.74 16.30
CA GLY A 622 28.65 -10.43 16.45
C GLY A 622 28.90 -9.38 17.54
N LEU A 623 28.19 -8.25 17.47
CA LEU A 623 28.29 -7.16 18.44
C LEU A 623 27.98 -7.64 19.87
N GLY A 624 26.87 -8.36 20.06
CA GLY A 624 26.47 -8.83 21.39
C GLY A 624 27.39 -9.90 21.96
N LYS A 625 28.05 -10.70 21.10
CA LYS A 625 29.10 -11.62 21.55
C LYS A 625 30.34 -10.86 22.02
N LEU A 626 30.77 -9.81 21.31
CA LEU A 626 31.86 -8.94 21.76
C LEU A 626 31.53 -8.24 23.09
N ILE A 627 30.34 -7.64 23.20
CA ILE A 627 29.90 -7.01 24.44
C ILE A 627 29.90 -8.01 25.59
N GLY A 628 29.43 -9.23 25.36
CA GLY A 628 29.45 -10.31 26.36
C GLY A 628 30.85 -10.76 26.79
N GLN A 629 31.87 -10.50 25.98
CA GLN A 629 33.28 -10.79 26.31
C GLN A 629 34.01 -9.59 26.95
N ALA A 630 33.41 -8.40 26.91
CA ALA A 630 34.01 -7.19 27.46
C ALA A 630 34.00 -7.17 28.99
N ARG A 631 34.96 -6.45 29.59
CA ARG A 631 35.07 -6.31 31.05
C ARG A 631 33.86 -5.59 31.65
N TRP A 632 33.32 -4.59 30.94
CA TRP A 632 32.16 -3.78 31.36
C TRP A 632 31.02 -3.87 30.32
N PRO A 633 30.23 -4.97 30.31
CA PRO A 633 29.22 -5.22 29.29
C PRO A 633 28.00 -4.28 29.38
N THR A 634 27.61 -3.87 30.58
CA THR A 634 26.43 -3.02 30.84
C THR A 634 26.50 -1.65 30.14
N PRO A 635 27.56 -0.83 30.31
CA PRO A 635 27.64 0.47 29.63
C PRO A 635 27.77 0.34 28.12
N LEU A 636 28.44 -0.70 27.62
CA LEU A 636 28.55 -0.95 26.18
C LEU A 636 27.19 -1.32 25.56
N LEU A 637 26.38 -2.12 26.27
CA LEU A 637 25.03 -2.44 25.83
C LEU A 637 24.13 -1.20 25.84
N ALA A 638 24.23 -0.35 26.86
CA ALA A 638 23.50 0.91 26.92
C ALA A 638 23.89 1.86 25.78
N ALA A 639 25.20 1.97 25.49
CA ALA A 639 25.72 2.76 24.37
C ALA A 639 25.21 2.23 23.02
N ALA A 640 25.30 0.92 22.78
CA ALA A 640 24.80 0.30 21.56
C ALA A 640 23.28 0.49 21.39
N THR A 641 22.51 0.33 22.47
CA THR A 641 21.06 0.60 22.48
C THR A 641 20.78 2.04 22.05
N PHE A 642 21.50 3.00 22.64
CA PHE A 642 21.34 4.41 22.33
C PHE A 642 21.66 4.70 20.85
N VAL A 643 22.76 4.16 20.31
CA VAL A 643 23.14 4.32 18.90
C VAL A 643 22.04 3.80 17.97
N LEU A 644 21.50 2.60 18.25
CA LEU A 644 20.43 2.01 17.45
C LEU A 644 19.15 2.85 17.47
N LEU A 645 18.78 3.42 18.63
CA LEU A 645 17.64 4.34 18.73
C LEU A 645 17.90 5.67 18.00
N ALA A 646 19.14 6.16 18.03
CA ALA A 646 19.53 7.39 17.35
C ALA A 646 19.58 7.25 15.81
N TRP A 647 19.89 6.05 15.30
CA TRP A 647 19.84 5.74 13.86
C TRP A 647 18.43 5.50 13.33
N GLY A 648 17.47 5.14 14.18
CA GLY A 648 16.08 4.94 13.78
C GLY A 648 15.55 6.07 12.90
N PRO A 649 15.44 7.31 13.40
CA PRO A 649 14.85 8.41 12.66
C PRO A 649 15.86 9.07 11.70
N ASP A 650 16.19 8.42 10.59
CA ASP A 650 16.88 9.10 9.49
C ASP A 650 16.04 10.30 9.00
N ARG A 651 16.72 11.39 8.61
CA ARG A 651 16.06 12.68 8.30
C ARG A 651 15.91 12.88 6.78
N PRO A 652 14.74 13.37 6.31
CA PRO A 652 13.57 13.78 7.10
C PRO A 652 12.66 12.60 7.50
N ASN A 653 12.44 12.40 8.80
CA ASN A 653 11.50 11.41 9.33
C ASN A 653 10.07 11.98 9.29
N GLN A 654 9.19 11.34 8.53
CA GLN A 654 7.83 11.81 8.28
C GLN A 654 6.75 10.90 8.88
N ILE A 655 7.13 9.89 9.67
CA ILE A 655 6.19 8.90 10.19
C ILE A 655 5.07 9.57 11.00
N ARG A 656 5.38 10.62 11.76
CA ARG A 656 4.36 11.40 12.47
C ARG A 656 3.38 12.11 11.55
N THR A 657 3.87 12.66 10.43
CA THR A 657 3.03 13.30 9.42
C THR A 657 2.13 12.27 8.75
N TRP A 658 2.68 11.11 8.38
CA TRP A 658 1.91 10.00 7.82
C TRP A 658 0.88 9.44 8.80
N ALA A 659 1.25 9.26 10.07
CA ALA A 659 0.33 8.81 11.11
C ALA A 659 -0.79 9.82 11.36
N ARG A 660 -0.49 11.13 11.35
CA ARG A 660 -1.50 12.20 11.42
C ARG A 660 -2.44 12.19 10.23
N TRP A 661 -1.91 12.02 9.02
CA TRP A 661 -2.72 11.89 7.81
C TRP A 661 -3.64 10.66 7.91
N ASN A 662 -3.07 9.48 8.09
CA ASN A 662 -3.82 8.22 8.05
C ASN A 662 -4.82 8.05 9.20
N TYR A 663 -4.39 8.36 10.42
CA TYR A 663 -5.17 8.09 11.63
C TYR A 663 -5.91 9.31 12.17
N GLY A 664 -5.57 10.53 11.70
CA GLY A 664 -6.46 11.69 11.87
C GLY A 664 -7.79 11.43 11.16
N GLY A 665 -7.73 10.78 10.00
CA GLY A 665 -8.87 10.21 9.32
C GLY A 665 -9.62 11.18 8.42
N LEU A 666 -10.66 10.67 7.75
CA LEU A 666 -11.46 11.44 6.79
C LEU A 666 -12.03 12.71 7.43
N GLU A 667 -12.47 12.63 8.69
CA GLU A 667 -13.12 13.70 9.45
C GLU A 667 -12.19 14.90 9.72
N ALA A 668 -10.88 14.69 9.71
CA ALA A 668 -9.89 15.75 9.88
C ALA A 668 -9.60 16.51 8.57
N LEU A 669 -10.09 16.02 7.43
CA LEU A 669 -9.81 16.61 6.12
C LEU A 669 -10.74 17.81 5.84
N PRO A 670 -10.21 18.91 5.29
CA PRO A 670 -11.04 20.05 4.87
C PRO A 670 -12.12 19.70 3.83
N ARG A 671 -11.88 18.66 3.02
CA ARG A 671 -12.81 18.16 2.00
C ARG A 671 -13.59 16.92 2.43
N ALA A 672 -13.66 16.61 3.73
CA ALA A 672 -14.44 15.49 4.25
C ALA A 672 -15.90 15.50 3.75
N HIS A 673 -16.47 16.71 3.67
CA HIS A 673 -17.84 16.95 3.22
C HIS A 673 -18.09 16.45 1.79
N VAL A 674 -17.08 16.38 0.91
CA VAL A 674 -17.23 15.86 -0.46
C VAL A 674 -17.60 14.38 -0.41
N VAL A 675 -16.84 13.57 0.34
CA VAL A 675 -17.08 12.12 0.46
C VAL A 675 -18.40 11.86 1.16
N GLN A 676 -18.70 12.59 2.24
CA GLN A 676 -19.96 12.45 2.99
C GLN A 676 -21.18 12.77 2.11
N THR A 677 -21.16 13.90 1.41
CA THR A 677 -22.28 14.34 0.56
C THR A 677 -22.53 13.39 -0.62
N LEU A 678 -21.46 12.83 -1.19
CA LEU A 678 -21.56 11.82 -2.25
C LEU A 678 -22.07 10.48 -1.70
N ALA A 679 -21.56 10.03 -0.54
CA ALA A 679 -22.03 8.81 0.12
C ALA A 679 -23.52 8.88 0.48
N ASP A 680 -23.98 10.01 1.01
CA ASP A 680 -25.39 10.22 1.35
C ASP A 680 -26.29 10.22 0.12
N ALA A 681 -25.83 10.79 -1.00
CA ALA A 681 -26.56 10.76 -2.27
C ALA A 681 -26.66 9.35 -2.88
N LEU A 682 -25.74 8.45 -2.52
CA LEU A 682 -25.67 7.09 -3.03
C LEU A 682 -26.39 6.06 -2.14
N ARG A 683 -26.72 6.42 -0.90
CA ARG A 683 -27.36 5.51 0.06
C ARG A 683 -28.70 5.03 -0.50
N ASP A 684 -28.97 3.73 -0.36
CA ASP A 684 -30.21 3.06 -0.80
C ASP A 684 -30.53 3.18 -2.31
N THR A 685 -29.56 3.56 -3.15
CA THR A 685 -29.73 3.61 -4.62
C THR A 685 -29.40 2.26 -5.28
N PRO A 686 -30.12 1.83 -6.34
CA PRO A 686 -29.95 0.52 -6.97
C PRO A 686 -28.65 0.41 -7.77
N GLY A 687 -28.20 -0.81 -8.10
CA GLY A 687 -26.99 -1.05 -8.91
C GLY A 687 -25.67 -0.64 -8.24
N ARG A 688 -24.60 -0.56 -9.04
CA ARG A 688 -23.22 -0.30 -8.61
C ARG A 688 -22.77 1.13 -8.88
N LEU A 689 -21.73 1.57 -8.18
CA LEU A 689 -20.97 2.79 -8.45
C LEU A 689 -19.67 2.45 -9.21
N ALA A 690 -19.26 3.31 -10.13
CA ALA A 690 -17.89 3.35 -10.67
C ALA A 690 -17.31 4.77 -10.51
N ASN A 691 -16.00 4.91 -10.67
CA ASN A 691 -15.35 6.23 -10.60
C ASN A 691 -14.15 6.33 -11.52
N ASP A 692 -13.79 7.56 -11.92
CA ASP A 692 -12.51 7.78 -12.59
C ASP A 692 -11.36 7.83 -11.58
N LEU A 693 -10.28 7.11 -11.88
CA LEU A 693 -9.09 7.20 -11.06
C LEU A 693 -8.37 8.51 -11.37
N HIS A 694 -8.38 9.43 -10.40
CA HIS A 694 -7.81 10.76 -10.55
C HIS A 694 -6.89 11.11 -9.36
N PRO A 695 -5.67 11.64 -9.57
CA PRO A 695 -4.75 11.99 -8.47
C PRO A 695 -5.33 12.95 -7.43
N ALA A 696 -6.23 13.85 -7.83
CA ALA A 696 -6.93 14.77 -6.92
C ALA A 696 -7.76 14.07 -5.83
N ASN A 697 -8.14 12.80 -6.02
CA ASN A 697 -8.82 12.00 -5.00
C ASN A 697 -7.94 11.83 -3.75
N GLU A 698 -6.61 11.97 -3.85
CA GLU A 698 -5.72 11.98 -2.67
C GLU A 698 -6.10 13.11 -1.69
N SER A 699 -6.65 14.23 -2.17
CA SER A 699 -7.13 15.31 -1.28
C SER A 699 -8.39 14.94 -0.47
N LEU A 700 -9.04 13.82 -0.81
CA LEU A 700 -10.12 13.19 -0.05
C LEU A 700 -9.61 12.12 0.93
N GLY A 701 -8.29 11.96 1.04
CA GLY A 701 -7.62 11.05 1.96
C GLY A 701 -6.95 9.86 1.30
N SER A 702 -7.35 9.49 0.09
CA SER A 702 -6.70 8.48 -0.73
C SER A 702 -7.20 8.58 -2.17
N SER A 703 -6.32 8.36 -3.13
CA SER A 703 -6.71 8.14 -4.53
C SER A 703 -7.77 7.04 -4.73
N ARG A 704 -7.87 6.11 -3.78
CA ARG A 704 -8.77 4.94 -3.76
C ARG A 704 -9.94 5.09 -2.78
N ILE A 705 -10.23 6.31 -2.32
CA ILE A 705 -11.23 6.58 -1.27
C ILE A 705 -12.62 5.98 -1.56
N PHE A 706 -13.03 5.93 -2.82
CA PHE A 706 -14.36 5.43 -3.22
C PHE A 706 -14.51 3.91 -3.10
N GLU A 707 -13.43 3.16 -2.93
CA GLU A 707 -13.50 1.72 -2.61
C GLU A 707 -14.12 1.44 -1.24
N ALA A 708 -14.23 2.47 -0.39
CA ALA A 708 -14.91 2.40 0.90
C ALA A 708 -16.43 2.60 0.84
N MET A 709 -17.00 2.94 -0.33
CA MET A 709 -18.45 3.18 -0.48
C MET A 709 -19.36 2.01 -0.07
N PRO A 710 -18.96 0.73 -0.21
CA PRO A 710 -19.73 -0.37 0.35
C PRO A 710 -19.88 -0.28 1.87
N HIS A 711 -18.90 0.31 2.57
CA HIS A 711 -18.97 0.54 4.02
C HIS A 711 -19.68 1.87 4.36
N LEU A 712 -19.39 2.95 3.64
CA LEU A 712 -19.89 4.29 3.95
C LEU A 712 -21.36 4.49 3.57
N ALA A 713 -21.77 3.95 2.40
CA ALA A 713 -23.08 4.15 1.80
C ALA A 713 -23.88 2.85 1.61
N GLY A 714 -23.29 1.68 1.86
CA GLY A 714 -23.89 0.39 1.48
C GLY A 714 -23.93 0.17 -0.04
N LYS A 715 -23.22 1.00 -0.82
CA LYS A 715 -23.24 1.00 -2.28
C LYS A 715 -22.11 0.12 -2.82
N PRO A 716 -22.40 -0.98 -3.54
CA PRO A 716 -21.37 -1.76 -4.21
C PRO A 716 -20.66 -0.93 -5.27
N VAL A 717 -19.37 -1.16 -5.45
CA VAL A 717 -18.54 -0.48 -6.45
C VAL A 717 -17.93 -1.48 -7.43
N LEU A 718 -17.62 -1.00 -8.64
CA LEU A 718 -16.98 -1.82 -9.67
C LEU A 718 -15.49 -2.06 -9.35
N GLU A 719 -14.81 -1.04 -8.83
CA GLU A 719 -13.41 -1.07 -8.41
C GLU A 719 -13.26 -1.62 -6.97
N GLY A 720 -12.06 -2.05 -6.58
CA GLY A 720 -11.86 -2.54 -5.21
C GLY A 720 -10.41 -2.83 -4.85
N GLY A 721 -10.20 -3.30 -3.62
CA GLY A 721 -8.92 -3.87 -3.17
C GLY A 721 -8.78 -5.35 -3.55
N LEU A 722 -7.65 -5.95 -3.20
CA LEU A 722 -7.41 -7.42 -3.32
C LEU A 722 -7.57 -8.00 -4.74
N VAL A 723 -6.96 -7.36 -5.74
CA VAL A 723 -7.02 -7.75 -7.17
C VAL A 723 -6.88 -9.26 -7.39
N ASN A 724 -5.92 -9.92 -6.73
CA ASN A 724 -5.66 -11.35 -6.91
C ASN A 724 -6.81 -12.26 -6.46
N SER A 725 -7.80 -11.75 -5.72
CA SER A 725 -8.92 -12.52 -5.18
C SER A 725 -10.19 -12.48 -6.03
N ALA A 726 -10.22 -11.71 -7.11
CA ALA A 726 -11.43 -11.45 -7.86
C ALA A 726 -11.20 -11.49 -9.36
N TRP A 727 -11.78 -12.48 -10.05
CA TRP A 727 -11.76 -12.53 -11.51
C TRP A 727 -12.38 -11.29 -12.15
N GLY A 728 -13.46 -10.75 -11.54
CA GLY A 728 -14.08 -9.50 -11.98
C GLY A 728 -13.11 -8.32 -12.05
N ALA A 729 -11.98 -8.36 -11.33
CA ALA A 729 -10.96 -7.33 -11.43
C ALA A 729 -10.39 -7.20 -12.84
N LEU A 730 -10.22 -8.29 -13.61
CA LEU A 730 -9.73 -8.21 -15.00
C LEU A 730 -10.57 -7.24 -15.84
N PHE A 731 -11.89 -7.31 -15.69
CA PHE A 731 -12.85 -6.53 -16.48
C PHE A 731 -12.94 -5.09 -15.96
N SER A 732 -12.98 -4.90 -14.64
CA SER A 732 -12.98 -3.57 -14.04
C SER A 732 -11.73 -2.76 -14.41
N TYR A 733 -10.55 -3.39 -14.45
CA TYR A 733 -9.31 -2.73 -14.85
C TYR A 733 -9.31 -2.33 -16.33
N TYR A 734 -9.86 -3.17 -17.21
CA TYR A 734 -10.05 -2.81 -18.61
C TYR A 734 -10.97 -1.58 -18.75
N ILE A 735 -12.14 -1.63 -18.10
CA ILE A 735 -13.13 -0.52 -18.10
C ILE A 735 -12.52 0.77 -17.53
N GLN A 736 -11.70 0.67 -16.48
CA GLN A 736 -11.03 1.85 -15.91
C GLN A 736 -10.14 2.57 -16.94
N GLY A 737 -9.51 1.84 -17.88
CA GLY A 737 -8.76 2.45 -18.98
C GLY A 737 -9.64 3.19 -19.99
N GLU A 738 -10.91 2.81 -20.13
CA GLU A 738 -11.87 3.52 -20.98
C GLU A 738 -12.46 4.76 -20.30
N THR A 739 -12.59 4.74 -18.96
CA THR A 739 -13.23 5.81 -18.18
C THR A 739 -12.26 6.86 -17.62
N SER A 740 -10.98 6.53 -17.51
CA SER A 740 -9.99 7.34 -16.79
C SER A 740 -8.76 7.65 -17.65
N ARG A 741 -8.15 8.82 -17.46
CA ARG A 741 -6.85 9.15 -18.07
C ARG A 741 -5.71 8.37 -17.43
N THR A 742 -5.78 8.19 -16.11
CA THR A 742 -4.84 7.40 -15.33
C THR A 742 -5.53 6.13 -14.85
N THR A 743 -4.82 5.01 -14.87
CA THR A 743 -5.33 3.74 -14.34
C THR A 743 -4.46 3.29 -13.17
N ALA A 744 -5.07 2.49 -12.29
CA ALA A 744 -4.28 1.68 -11.39
C ALA A 744 -3.57 0.64 -12.26
N GLY A 745 -2.34 0.23 -11.89
CA GLY A 745 -1.58 -0.74 -12.70
C GLY A 745 -2.41 -1.97 -13.07
N PHE A 746 -2.12 -2.62 -14.19
CA PHE A 746 -2.98 -3.67 -14.74
C PHE A 746 -2.61 -5.07 -14.23
N PRO A 747 -3.59 -5.97 -14.04
CA PRO A 747 -3.34 -7.40 -13.97
C PRO A 747 -2.58 -7.89 -15.20
N THR A 748 -1.76 -8.93 -15.06
CA THR A 748 -0.80 -9.36 -16.10
C THR A 748 -1.47 -9.69 -17.44
N LEU A 749 -2.71 -10.19 -17.42
CA LEU A 749 -3.47 -10.51 -18.63
C LEU A 749 -4.14 -9.30 -19.29
N VAL A 750 -4.35 -8.20 -18.57
CA VAL A 750 -5.08 -7.04 -19.06
C VAL A 750 -4.14 -6.13 -19.84
N GLN A 751 -4.46 -5.92 -21.11
CA GLN A 751 -3.78 -4.92 -21.94
C GLN A 751 -4.40 -3.54 -21.69
N PRO A 752 -3.58 -2.49 -21.48
CA PRO A 752 -4.09 -1.13 -21.34
C PRO A 752 -4.90 -0.70 -22.58
N THR A 753 -6.09 -0.16 -22.36
CA THR A 753 -6.91 0.45 -23.41
C THR A 753 -6.82 1.98 -23.36
N THR A 754 -7.42 2.65 -24.33
CA THR A 754 -7.47 4.12 -24.40
C THR A 754 -8.83 4.64 -23.94
N PHE A 755 -8.85 5.90 -23.49
CA PHE A 755 -10.08 6.56 -23.07
C PHE A 755 -11.14 6.53 -24.19
N ASN A 756 -12.28 5.90 -23.92
CA ASN A 756 -13.43 5.82 -24.81
C ASN A 756 -14.70 5.63 -23.96
N PHE A 757 -15.35 6.75 -23.63
CA PHE A 757 -16.51 6.70 -22.73
C PHE A 757 -17.78 6.12 -23.37
N THR A 758 -17.87 6.11 -24.70
CA THR A 758 -18.98 5.49 -25.43
C THR A 758 -18.96 3.97 -25.23
N ASN A 759 -17.79 3.34 -25.42
CA ASN A 759 -17.60 1.92 -25.11
C ASN A 759 -17.77 1.66 -23.61
N ALA A 760 -17.19 2.53 -22.77
CA ALA A 760 -17.31 2.41 -21.33
C ALA A 760 -18.76 2.40 -20.86
N THR A 761 -19.64 3.22 -21.44
CA THR A 761 -21.06 3.28 -21.08
C THR A 761 -21.76 1.94 -21.30
N GLN A 762 -21.44 1.22 -22.38
CA GLN A 762 -21.98 -0.13 -22.63
C GLN A 762 -21.46 -1.14 -21.61
N HIS A 763 -20.15 -1.12 -21.32
CA HIS A 763 -19.55 -2.00 -20.31
C HIS A 763 -20.08 -1.71 -18.89
N LEU A 764 -20.16 -0.45 -18.50
CA LEU A 764 -20.67 -0.02 -17.20
C LEU A 764 -22.14 -0.48 -17.03
N THR A 765 -22.96 -0.34 -18.07
CA THR A 765 -24.35 -0.82 -18.07
C THR A 765 -24.43 -2.35 -17.92
N LEU A 766 -23.60 -3.10 -18.66
CA LEU A 766 -23.48 -4.56 -18.52
C LEU A 766 -23.13 -4.96 -17.07
N MET A 767 -22.25 -4.20 -16.42
CA MET A 767 -21.82 -4.42 -15.04
C MET A 767 -22.82 -3.91 -13.99
N ASN A 768 -24.04 -3.56 -14.39
CA ASN A 768 -25.08 -2.96 -13.53
C ASN A 768 -24.58 -1.68 -12.81
N VAL A 769 -23.72 -0.89 -13.45
CA VAL A 769 -23.30 0.42 -12.91
C VAL A 769 -24.40 1.43 -13.22
N SER A 770 -24.95 1.96 -12.14
CA SER A 770 -26.03 2.95 -12.13
C SER A 770 -25.49 4.36 -11.91
N HIS A 771 -24.37 4.49 -11.20
CA HIS A 771 -23.81 5.77 -10.80
C HIS A 771 -22.33 5.86 -11.16
N PHE A 772 -21.88 7.06 -11.52
CA PHE A 772 -20.47 7.33 -11.81
C PHE A 772 -20.02 8.61 -11.11
N ILE A 773 -18.92 8.56 -10.36
CA ILE A 773 -18.27 9.76 -9.82
C ILE A 773 -17.13 10.16 -10.75
N ALA A 774 -17.21 11.36 -11.33
CA ALA A 774 -16.21 11.89 -12.25
C ALA A 774 -15.49 13.11 -11.67
N ARG A 775 -14.17 13.14 -11.80
CA ARG A 775 -13.30 14.24 -11.38
C ARG A 775 -12.48 14.84 -12.53
N GLY A 776 -12.01 14.03 -13.47
CA GLY A 776 -11.25 14.46 -14.64
C GLY A 776 -12.08 15.32 -15.58
N SER A 777 -11.50 16.36 -16.18
CA SER A 777 -12.20 17.23 -17.13
C SER A 777 -12.76 16.46 -18.33
N ARG A 778 -11.94 15.59 -18.94
CA ARG A 778 -12.32 14.76 -20.09
C ARG A 778 -13.48 13.81 -19.77
N THR A 779 -13.43 13.14 -18.61
CA THR A 779 -14.50 12.23 -18.17
C THR A 779 -15.80 12.99 -17.88
N ARG A 780 -15.74 14.13 -17.17
CA ARG A 780 -16.92 14.94 -16.88
C ARG A 780 -17.56 15.52 -18.14
N GLN A 781 -16.75 15.92 -19.12
CA GLN A 781 -17.25 16.38 -20.42
C GLN A 781 -17.92 15.25 -21.20
N ALA A 782 -17.25 14.09 -21.32
CA ALA A 782 -17.83 12.93 -22.02
C ALA A 782 -19.17 12.48 -21.40
N LEU A 783 -19.29 12.52 -20.07
CA LEU A 783 -20.54 12.23 -19.37
C LEU A 783 -21.64 13.27 -19.63
N ARG A 784 -21.30 14.57 -19.69
CA ARG A 784 -22.26 15.65 -20.00
C ARG A 784 -22.74 15.61 -21.45
N ASP A 785 -21.85 15.27 -22.38
CA ASP A 785 -22.14 15.24 -23.81
C ASP A 785 -22.95 13.99 -24.19
N SER A 786 -22.96 12.97 -23.32
CA SER A 786 -23.71 11.73 -23.52
C SER A 786 -25.19 11.87 -23.11
N PRO A 787 -26.16 11.51 -23.96
CA PRO A 787 -27.58 11.53 -23.59
C PRO A 787 -27.94 10.46 -22.54
N ASP A 788 -27.09 9.44 -22.40
CA ASP A 788 -27.27 8.29 -21.51
C ASP A 788 -26.93 8.60 -20.04
N TRP A 789 -26.30 9.74 -19.75
CA TRP A 789 -25.89 10.09 -18.38
C TRP A 789 -26.50 11.42 -17.94
N VAL A 790 -26.89 11.50 -16.67
CA VAL A 790 -27.48 12.71 -16.08
C VAL A 790 -26.67 13.15 -14.88
N PRO A 791 -26.29 14.44 -14.77
CA PRO A 791 -25.67 14.95 -13.56
C PRO A 791 -26.72 14.98 -12.42
N LEU A 792 -26.42 14.32 -11.31
CA LEU A 792 -27.24 14.34 -10.10
C LEU A 792 -26.76 15.38 -9.10
N ARG A 793 -25.45 15.43 -8.86
CA ARG A 793 -24.89 16.25 -7.80
C ARG A 793 -23.47 16.67 -8.12
N THR A 794 -23.16 17.94 -7.90
CA THR A 794 -21.80 18.46 -7.99
C THR A 794 -21.38 18.97 -6.62
N VAL A 795 -20.24 18.48 -6.13
CA VAL A 795 -19.65 18.91 -4.85
C VAL A 795 -18.22 19.32 -5.14
N GLU A 796 -17.96 20.63 -5.03
CA GLU A 796 -16.75 21.26 -5.56
C GLU A 796 -16.48 20.89 -7.05
N ARG A 797 -15.51 20.02 -7.31
CA ARG A 797 -15.12 19.56 -8.65
C ARG A 797 -15.39 18.07 -8.90
N TRP A 798 -16.02 17.39 -7.95
CA TRP A 798 -16.49 16.01 -8.12
C TRP A 798 -17.96 16.04 -8.52
N GLU A 799 -18.28 15.30 -9.57
CA GLU A 799 -19.62 15.28 -10.15
C GLU A 799 -20.13 13.84 -10.16
N LEU A 800 -21.30 13.65 -9.55
CA LEU A 800 -22.03 12.40 -9.52
C LEU A 800 -23.03 12.37 -10.68
N PHE A 801 -22.95 11.32 -11.49
CA PHE A 801 -23.85 11.07 -12.60
C PHE A 801 -24.65 9.78 -12.39
N GLU A 802 -25.85 9.73 -12.97
CA GLU A 802 -26.69 8.54 -13.08
C GLU A 802 -26.79 8.08 -14.54
N ASN A 803 -26.73 6.76 -14.74
CA ASN A 803 -26.85 6.10 -16.04
C ASN A 803 -28.32 5.84 -16.40
N ARG A 804 -28.88 6.49 -17.41
CA ARG A 804 -30.27 6.26 -17.84
C ARG A 804 -30.53 4.87 -18.44
N LEU A 805 -29.48 4.15 -18.82
CA LEU A 805 -29.58 2.81 -19.37
C LEU A 805 -29.67 1.72 -18.29
N HIS A 806 -29.48 2.06 -17.01
CA HIS A 806 -29.58 1.07 -15.94
C HIS A 806 -31.06 0.70 -15.68
N ASP A 807 -31.31 -0.58 -15.45
CA ASP A 807 -32.59 -1.12 -14.96
C ASP A 807 -32.54 -1.45 -13.45
N GLY A 808 -31.38 -1.20 -12.82
CA GLY A 808 -31.06 -1.56 -11.44
C GLY A 808 -30.92 -3.05 -11.18
N ARG A 809 -31.20 -3.92 -12.17
CA ARG A 809 -31.36 -5.37 -11.98
C ARG A 809 -30.06 -6.13 -12.18
N TYR A 810 -29.83 -7.10 -11.32
CA TYR A 810 -28.70 -8.02 -11.42
C TYR A 810 -29.02 -9.23 -12.29
N VAL A 811 -30.29 -9.62 -12.39
CA VAL A 811 -30.74 -10.75 -13.21
C VAL A 811 -31.47 -10.25 -14.45
N CYS A 812 -31.08 -10.74 -15.63
CA CYS A 812 -31.79 -10.48 -16.87
C CYS A 812 -31.79 -11.70 -17.80
N VAL A 813 -32.71 -11.73 -18.76
CA VAL A 813 -32.67 -12.71 -19.86
C VAL A 813 -31.83 -12.14 -20.99
N PRO A 814 -30.78 -12.83 -21.46
CA PRO A 814 -29.92 -12.32 -22.52
C PRO A 814 -30.70 -12.21 -23.84
N GLN A 815 -30.37 -11.20 -24.65
CA GLN A 815 -31.06 -10.95 -25.93
C GLN A 815 -30.81 -12.05 -26.97
N HIS A 816 -29.66 -12.72 -26.88
CA HIS A 816 -29.24 -13.79 -27.78
C HIS A 816 -29.09 -15.12 -27.03
N ARG A 817 -29.26 -16.24 -27.75
CA ARG A 817 -29.06 -17.59 -27.19
C ARG A 817 -27.58 -17.75 -26.82
N PRO A 818 -27.23 -18.16 -25.59
CA PRO A 818 -25.85 -18.44 -25.22
C PRO A 818 -25.25 -19.56 -26.06
N GLN A 819 -24.03 -19.35 -26.56
CA GLN A 819 -23.22 -20.37 -27.24
C GLN A 819 -22.22 -20.98 -26.25
N VAL A 820 -21.70 -22.17 -26.53
CA VAL A 820 -20.76 -22.86 -25.62
C VAL A 820 -19.35 -22.76 -26.18
N VAL A 821 -18.39 -22.38 -25.33
CA VAL A 821 -16.97 -22.38 -25.65
C VAL A 821 -16.26 -23.30 -24.66
N ARG A 822 -15.64 -24.37 -25.17
CA ARG A 822 -14.88 -25.30 -24.35
C ARG A 822 -13.39 -24.96 -24.39
N THR A 823 -12.87 -24.46 -23.28
CA THR A 823 -11.47 -24.01 -23.20
C THR A 823 -10.92 -24.05 -21.79
N ALA A 824 -9.61 -24.29 -21.66
CA ALA A 824 -8.88 -24.05 -20.41
C ALA A 824 -8.58 -22.55 -20.20
N ARG A 825 -8.53 -21.75 -21.28
CA ARG A 825 -8.16 -20.32 -21.29
C ARG A 825 -9.36 -19.42 -21.02
N ARG A 826 -10.14 -19.72 -19.99
CA ARG A 826 -11.42 -19.03 -19.71
C ARG A 826 -11.23 -17.56 -19.35
N GLN A 827 -10.17 -17.20 -18.60
CA GLN A 827 -9.89 -15.81 -18.26
C GLN A 827 -9.61 -14.97 -19.51
N GLU A 828 -8.83 -15.52 -20.43
CA GLU A 828 -8.48 -14.89 -21.71
C GLU A 828 -9.69 -14.82 -22.64
N ALA A 829 -10.53 -15.86 -22.70
CA ALA A 829 -11.77 -15.85 -23.47
C ALA A 829 -12.74 -14.75 -22.99
N GLY A 830 -12.92 -14.64 -21.67
CA GLY A 830 -13.75 -13.60 -21.06
C GLY A 830 -13.25 -12.19 -21.35
N LEU A 831 -11.93 -11.97 -21.29
CA LEU A 831 -11.32 -10.69 -21.61
C LEU A 831 -11.40 -10.38 -23.11
N ALA A 832 -11.13 -11.37 -23.99
CA ALA A 832 -11.24 -11.21 -25.42
C ALA A 832 -12.67 -10.85 -25.84
N TRP A 833 -13.67 -11.49 -25.25
CA TRP A 833 -15.06 -11.11 -25.46
C TRP A 833 -15.33 -9.65 -25.05
N LEU A 834 -14.85 -9.24 -23.87
CA LEU A 834 -15.04 -7.88 -23.37
C LEU A 834 -14.38 -6.84 -24.28
N THR A 835 -13.18 -7.11 -24.79
CA THR A 835 -12.46 -6.14 -25.63
C THR A 835 -13.07 -5.97 -27.03
N HIS A 836 -13.92 -6.90 -27.46
CA HIS A 836 -14.67 -6.80 -28.72
C HIS A 836 -16.07 -6.23 -28.44
N ILE A 837 -16.19 -4.89 -28.42
CA ILE A 837 -17.42 -4.19 -28.01
C ILE A 837 -18.70 -4.70 -28.71
N ASN A 838 -18.61 -5.06 -29.99
CA ASN A 838 -19.74 -5.57 -30.77
C ASN A 838 -20.23 -6.96 -30.33
N ALA A 839 -19.40 -7.72 -29.61
CA ALA A 839 -19.72 -9.06 -29.13
C ALA A 839 -20.53 -9.06 -27.82
N ILE A 840 -20.64 -7.92 -27.12
CA ILE A 840 -21.22 -7.85 -25.76
C ILE A 840 -22.68 -8.31 -25.70
N GLY A 841 -23.42 -8.19 -26.82
CA GLY A 841 -24.79 -8.69 -26.91
C GLY A 841 -24.90 -10.22 -26.92
N GLN A 842 -23.84 -10.94 -27.32
CA GLN A 842 -23.84 -12.40 -27.50
C GLN A 842 -23.12 -13.07 -26.32
N PRO A 843 -23.84 -13.74 -25.39
CA PRO A 843 -23.21 -14.45 -24.29
C PRO A 843 -22.56 -15.76 -24.74
N PHE A 844 -21.42 -16.10 -24.12
CA PHE A 844 -20.73 -17.38 -24.31
C PHE A 844 -20.52 -18.09 -22.97
N VAL A 845 -20.98 -19.32 -22.85
CA VAL A 845 -20.77 -20.19 -21.69
C VAL A 845 -19.38 -20.78 -21.77
N LEU A 846 -18.56 -20.53 -20.75
CA LEU A 846 -17.15 -20.91 -20.71
C LEU A 846 -16.96 -22.21 -19.91
N LEU A 847 -16.93 -23.34 -20.60
CA LEU A 847 -16.79 -24.67 -19.99
C LEU A 847 -15.35 -25.15 -20.01
N LYS A 848 -14.96 -25.87 -18.96
CA LYS A 848 -13.72 -26.65 -18.99
C LYS A 848 -13.85 -27.91 -19.83
N PRO A 849 -12.72 -28.48 -20.28
CA PRO A 849 -12.70 -29.87 -20.75
C PRO A 849 -13.36 -30.82 -19.73
N GLY A 850 -14.38 -31.57 -20.17
CA GLY A 850 -15.11 -32.53 -19.32
C GLY A 850 -16.21 -31.95 -18.42
N GLU A 851 -16.46 -30.64 -18.44
CA GLU A 851 -17.56 -30.01 -17.70
C GLU A 851 -18.87 -30.11 -18.49
N SER A 852 -19.97 -30.45 -17.81
CA SER A 852 -21.30 -30.50 -18.41
C SER A 852 -21.83 -29.09 -18.69
N GLY A 853 -22.33 -28.87 -19.91
CA GLY A 853 -22.96 -27.62 -20.33
C GLY A 853 -24.44 -27.51 -19.91
N PRO A 854 -25.06 -26.35 -20.17
CA PRO A 854 -26.50 -26.18 -20.00
C PRO A 854 -27.29 -27.09 -20.95
N SER A 855 -28.52 -27.43 -20.59
CA SER A 855 -29.35 -28.34 -21.38
C SER A 855 -29.74 -27.72 -22.74
N GLY A 856 -29.50 -28.46 -23.83
CA GLY A 856 -29.88 -28.11 -25.20
C GLY A 856 -28.74 -28.26 -26.22
N ASP A 857 -29.08 -28.53 -27.48
CA ASP A 857 -28.12 -28.60 -28.59
C ASP A 857 -27.63 -27.18 -28.92
N ALA A 858 -26.60 -26.72 -28.23
CA ALA A 858 -25.86 -25.53 -28.59
C ALA A 858 -24.56 -25.97 -29.27
N ASP A 859 -24.26 -25.38 -30.43
CA ASP A 859 -22.99 -25.61 -31.11
C ASP A 859 -21.84 -25.28 -30.15
N GLU A 860 -20.92 -26.22 -30.01
CA GLU A 860 -19.76 -26.10 -29.12
C GLU A 860 -18.56 -25.62 -29.92
N LEU A 861 -17.99 -24.49 -29.51
CA LEU A 861 -16.82 -23.89 -30.13
C LEU A 861 -15.54 -24.25 -29.35
N SER A 862 -14.49 -24.57 -30.09
CA SER A 862 -13.12 -24.50 -29.60
C SER A 862 -12.70 -23.04 -29.36
N TYR A 863 -11.59 -22.83 -28.65
CA TYR A 863 -11.05 -21.48 -28.45
C TYR A 863 -10.68 -20.78 -29.76
N ALA A 864 -10.22 -21.53 -30.78
CA ALA A 864 -9.85 -20.96 -32.07
C ALA A 864 -11.08 -20.47 -32.84
N GLU A 865 -12.11 -21.32 -32.95
CA GLU A 865 -13.39 -20.96 -33.59
C GLU A 865 -14.07 -19.80 -32.86
N PHE A 866 -14.00 -19.77 -31.53
CA PHE A 866 -14.47 -18.62 -30.74
C PHE A 866 -13.77 -17.31 -31.13
N MET A 867 -12.44 -17.32 -31.30
CA MET A 867 -11.70 -16.14 -31.72
C MET A 867 -12.04 -15.73 -33.16
N GLU A 868 -12.29 -16.69 -34.06
CA GLU A 868 -12.76 -16.42 -35.42
C GLU A 868 -14.16 -15.78 -35.43
N VAL A 869 -15.08 -16.30 -34.59
CA VAL A 869 -16.41 -15.72 -34.39
C VAL A 869 -16.29 -14.28 -33.89
N LEU A 870 -15.47 -14.01 -32.88
CA LEU A 870 -15.25 -12.65 -32.37
C LEU A 870 -14.68 -11.71 -33.44
N ALA A 871 -13.68 -12.18 -34.21
CA ALA A 871 -13.08 -11.40 -35.30
C ALA A 871 -14.08 -11.11 -36.43
N GLY A 872 -15.02 -12.03 -36.68
CA GLY A 872 -16.08 -11.88 -37.67
C GLY A 872 -17.19 -10.88 -37.27
N MET A 873 -17.31 -10.50 -36.00
CA MET A 873 -18.31 -9.54 -35.50
C MET A 873 -17.96 -8.07 -35.81
N THR A 874 -17.55 -7.78 -37.05
CA THR A 874 -17.19 -6.43 -37.52
C THR A 874 -18.32 -5.83 -38.37
N ASN A 875 -18.84 -4.66 -37.95
CA ASN A 875 -19.67 -3.70 -38.70
C ASN A 875 -20.67 -4.27 -39.72
N THR A 876 -21.52 -5.20 -39.30
CA THR A 876 -22.83 -5.34 -39.94
C THR A 876 -23.89 -5.30 -38.84
N PRO A 877 -24.81 -4.31 -38.82
CA PRO A 877 -26.03 -4.42 -38.04
C PRO A 877 -26.89 -5.51 -38.71
N GLY A 878 -26.49 -6.76 -38.52
CA GLY A 878 -27.31 -7.91 -38.84
C GLY A 878 -28.40 -7.97 -37.80
N SER A 879 -29.65 -7.87 -38.24
CA SER A 879 -30.84 -8.11 -37.44
C SER A 879 -30.82 -9.54 -36.90
N VAL A 880 -30.04 -9.79 -35.86
CA VAL A 880 -30.24 -11.00 -35.07
C VAL A 880 -31.52 -10.73 -34.29
N ALA A 881 -32.59 -11.43 -34.65
CA ALA A 881 -33.89 -11.24 -34.06
C ALA A 881 -33.77 -11.31 -32.53
N THR A 882 -34.18 -10.26 -31.84
CA THR A 882 -34.28 -10.25 -30.38
C THR A 882 -35.25 -11.35 -29.97
N LEU A 883 -34.73 -12.47 -29.46
CA LEU A 883 -35.53 -13.66 -29.18
C LEU A 883 -36.44 -13.49 -27.95
N TYR A 884 -36.08 -12.56 -27.05
CA TYR A 884 -36.75 -12.37 -25.75
C TYR A 884 -37.03 -10.88 -25.47
N PRO A 885 -38.17 -10.32 -25.95
CA PRO A 885 -38.45 -8.88 -25.89
C PRO A 885 -39.07 -8.37 -24.57
N SER A 886 -39.48 -9.23 -23.62
CA SER A 886 -40.14 -8.84 -22.37
C SER A 886 -39.26 -9.09 -21.15
N ASP A 887 -39.22 -8.15 -20.19
CA ASP A 887 -38.55 -8.31 -18.89
C ASP A 887 -39.29 -9.36 -18.04
N PRO A 888 -38.79 -10.60 -17.96
CA PRO A 888 -39.54 -11.69 -17.37
C PRO A 888 -39.30 -11.80 -15.86
N ILE A 889 -38.44 -10.95 -15.30
CA ILE A 889 -38.12 -10.93 -13.87
C ILE A 889 -39.19 -10.14 -13.12
N VAL A 890 -39.87 -10.81 -12.21
CA VAL A 890 -40.95 -10.23 -11.38
C VAL A 890 -40.36 -9.57 -10.14
N LYS A 891 -39.37 -10.22 -9.53
CA LYS A 891 -38.73 -9.78 -8.29
C LYS A 891 -37.32 -10.33 -8.21
N GLU A 892 -36.38 -9.57 -7.67
CA GLU A 892 -35.07 -10.07 -7.24
C GLU A 892 -34.71 -9.56 -5.84
N GLU A 893 -33.97 -10.38 -5.11
CA GLU A 893 -33.37 -10.07 -3.81
C GLU A 893 -31.90 -10.51 -3.85
N ILE A 894 -31.00 -9.53 -3.76
CA ILE A 894 -29.56 -9.76 -3.77
C ILE A 894 -29.02 -9.60 -2.35
N SER A 895 -28.36 -10.64 -1.86
CA SER A 895 -27.61 -10.64 -0.60
C SER A 895 -26.24 -11.26 -0.84
N ASP A 896 -25.32 -11.13 0.11
CA ASP A 896 -23.97 -11.66 -0.02
C ASP A 896 -23.96 -13.16 -0.36
N ASP A 897 -24.57 -14.00 0.47
CA ASP A 897 -24.51 -15.46 0.27
C ASP A 897 -25.72 -16.04 -0.50
N THR A 898 -26.67 -15.21 -0.93
CA THR A 898 -27.90 -15.68 -1.59
C THR A 898 -28.43 -14.69 -2.63
N ILE A 899 -28.77 -15.19 -3.81
CA ILE A 899 -29.46 -14.45 -4.87
C ILE A 899 -30.79 -15.14 -5.10
N ARG A 900 -31.91 -14.42 -4.94
CA ARG A 900 -33.25 -14.95 -5.21
C ARG A 900 -33.90 -14.14 -6.30
N PHE A 901 -34.59 -14.79 -7.21
CA PHE A 901 -35.44 -14.10 -8.17
C PHE A 901 -36.62 -14.95 -8.58
N THR A 902 -37.71 -14.29 -8.94
CA THR A 902 -38.90 -14.90 -9.51
C THR A 902 -39.01 -14.50 -10.97
N THR A 903 -39.20 -15.47 -11.86
CA THR A 903 -39.27 -15.27 -13.30
C THR A 903 -40.48 -15.95 -13.92
N THR A 904 -40.99 -15.35 -14.99
CA THR A 904 -42.00 -15.95 -15.87
C THR A 904 -41.39 -16.71 -17.05
N ALA A 905 -40.09 -16.56 -17.29
CA ALA A 905 -39.35 -17.15 -18.40
C ALA A 905 -38.72 -18.51 -18.04
N VAL A 906 -39.48 -19.43 -17.45
CA VAL A 906 -38.98 -20.77 -17.12
C VAL A 906 -38.49 -21.51 -18.38
N GLY A 907 -37.37 -22.23 -18.26
CA GLY A 907 -36.70 -22.93 -19.35
C GLY A 907 -35.81 -22.05 -20.25
N ARG A 908 -35.74 -20.74 -20.00
CA ARG A 908 -34.88 -19.81 -20.75
C ARG A 908 -33.64 -19.42 -19.94
N PRO A 909 -32.49 -19.17 -20.59
CA PRO A 909 -31.27 -18.77 -19.89
C PRO A 909 -31.44 -17.41 -19.20
N HIS A 910 -30.89 -17.26 -18.01
CA HIS A 910 -30.86 -16.03 -17.23
C HIS A 910 -29.41 -15.69 -16.87
N LEU A 911 -28.98 -14.49 -17.25
CA LEU A 911 -27.70 -13.91 -16.88
C LEU A 911 -27.82 -13.28 -15.50
N VAL A 912 -26.89 -13.60 -14.61
CA VAL A 912 -26.75 -12.95 -13.32
C VAL A 912 -25.43 -12.18 -13.34
N LYS A 913 -25.52 -10.84 -13.28
CA LYS A 913 -24.42 -9.86 -13.36
C LYS A 913 -23.52 -9.87 -12.11
N CYS A 914 -23.19 -11.06 -11.60
CA CYS A 914 -22.29 -11.33 -10.49
C CYS A 914 -21.22 -12.33 -10.93
N THR A 915 -19.98 -12.14 -10.50
CA THR A 915 -18.85 -12.99 -10.87
C THR A 915 -19.13 -14.45 -10.49
N TYR A 916 -18.80 -15.37 -11.39
CA TYR A 916 -18.94 -16.80 -11.17
C TYR A 916 -17.89 -17.31 -10.18
N TYR A 917 -18.34 -18.16 -9.25
CA TYR A 917 -17.47 -18.98 -8.43
C TYR A 917 -18.14 -20.33 -8.17
N PRO A 918 -17.42 -21.46 -8.25
CA PRO A 918 -18.01 -22.81 -8.27
C PRO A 918 -18.59 -23.30 -6.92
N ARG A 919 -18.82 -22.40 -5.95
CA ARG A 919 -19.57 -22.66 -4.70
C ARG A 919 -21.03 -22.21 -4.78
N TRP A 920 -21.42 -21.52 -5.85
CA TRP A 920 -22.81 -21.18 -6.11
C TRP A 920 -23.59 -22.43 -6.53
N GLN A 921 -24.65 -22.73 -5.79
CA GLN A 921 -25.59 -23.82 -6.11
C GLN A 921 -26.97 -23.24 -6.35
N ALA A 922 -27.66 -23.74 -7.37
CA ALA A 922 -29.00 -23.32 -7.71
C ALA A 922 -30.06 -24.27 -7.13
N THR A 923 -31.21 -23.71 -6.77
CA THR A 923 -32.46 -24.42 -6.50
C THR A 923 -33.54 -23.76 -7.35
N GLY A 924 -34.38 -24.55 -8.03
CA GLY A 924 -35.33 -24.05 -9.02
C GLY A 924 -34.72 -23.76 -10.40
N ALA A 925 -33.46 -24.16 -10.63
CA ALA A 925 -32.75 -24.07 -11.91
C ALA A 925 -31.80 -25.27 -12.07
N GLU A 926 -31.32 -25.53 -13.30
CA GLU A 926 -30.45 -26.69 -13.62
C GLU A 926 -29.11 -26.65 -12.87
N ALA A 927 -28.19 -25.80 -13.32
CA ALA A 927 -26.89 -25.58 -12.72
C ALA A 927 -26.44 -24.13 -12.94
N VAL A 928 -25.46 -23.69 -12.16
CA VAL A 928 -24.80 -22.40 -12.36
C VAL A 928 -23.62 -22.61 -13.29
N HIS A 929 -23.65 -21.98 -14.45
CA HIS A 929 -22.56 -22.00 -15.42
C HIS A 929 -21.84 -20.66 -15.44
N MET A 930 -20.57 -20.69 -15.85
CA MET A 930 -19.82 -19.47 -16.11
C MET A 930 -20.14 -18.96 -17.51
N VAL A 931 -20.40 -17.66 -17.63
CA VAL A 931 -20.67 -16.98 -18.90
C VAL A 931 -19.83 -15.72 -19.02
N THR A 932 -19.53 -15.29 -20.23
CA THR A 932 -18.78 -14.07 -20.49
C THR A 932 -19.37 -12.83 -19.77
N PRO A 933 -18.52 -11.90 -19.29
CA PRO A 933 -17.06 -11.98 -19.28
C PRO A 933 -16.53 -12.92 -18.17
N GLY A 934 -17.32 -13.16 -17.13
CA GLY A 934 -17.04 -14.10 -16.04
C GLY A 934 -18.21 -14.17 -15.05
N PHE A 935 -19.42 -13.91 -15.53
CA PHE A 935 -20.67 -13.89 -14.79
C PHE A 935 -21.29 -15.28 -14.65
N MET A 936 -22.44 -15.36 -14.00
CA MET A 936 -23.21 -16.58 -13.83
C MET A 936 -24.35 -16.67 -14.84
N LEU A 937 -24.58 -17.86 -15.39
CA LEU A 937 -25.75 -18.21 -16.19
C LEU A 937 -26.51 -19.34 -15.51
N VAL A 938 -27.83 -19.22 -15.42
CA VAL A 938 -28.72 -20.27 -14.92
C VAL A 938 -29.92 -20.45 -15.84
N THR A 939 -30.41 -21.68 -15.97
CA THR A 939 -31.66 -21.97 -16.69
C THR A 939 -32.71 -22.41 -15.68
N PRO A 940 -33.71 -21.57 -15.36
CA PRO A 940 -34.75 -21.88 -14.39
C PRO A 940 -35.59 -23.08 -14.84
N THR A 941 -35.82 -24.00 -13.91
CA THR A 941 -36.76 -25.13 -14.05
C THR A 941 -38.08 -24.85 -13.32
N GLN A 942 -38.10 -23.82 -12.47
CA GLN A 942 -39.26 -23.34 -11.71
C GLN A 942 -39.30 -21.79 -11.75
N PRO A 943 -40.46 -21.17 -11.47
CA PRO A 943 -40.56 -19.70 -11.41
C PRO A 943 -39.67 -19.06 -10.34
N ASP A 944 -39.55 -19.70 -9.17
CA ASP A 944 -38.74 -19.19 -8.07
C ASP A 944 -37.36 -19.85 -8.07
N VAL A 945 -36.33 -19.04 -8.26
CA VAL A 945 -34.93 -19.47 -8.32
C VAL A 945 -34.17 -18.92 -7.12
N THR A 946 -33.37 -19.76 -6.49
CA THR A 946 -32.47 -19.37 -5.41
C THR A 946 -31.07 -19.89 -5.68
N LEU A 947 -30.09 -18.99 -5.76
CA LEU A 947 -28.67 -19.31 -5.80
C LEU A 947 -28.09 -19.11 -4.40
N ARG A 948 -27.35 -20.09 -3.87
CA ARG A 948 -26.71 -20.01 -2.55
C ARG A 948 -25.22 -20.28 -2.65
N PHE A 949 -24.43 -19.48 -1.93
CA PHE A 949 -23.00 -19.69 -1.79
C PHE A 949 -22.73 -20.65 -0.62
N VAL A 950 -22.38 -21.90 -0.93
CA VAL A 950 -22.28 -22.98 0.07
C VAL A 950 -20.95 -23.76 -0.02
N PRO A 951 -20.53 -24.47 1.03
CA PRO A 951 -19.37 -25.36 0.97
C PRO A 951 -19.57 -26.51 -0.03
N THR A 952 -18.52 -26.83 -0.79
CA THR A 952 -18.46 -27.96 -1.72
C THR A 952 -17.45 -29.01 -1.21
N ALA A 953 -17.17 -30.06 -2.00
CA ALA A 953 -16.29 -31.14 -1.58
C ALA A 953 -14.89 -30.69 -1.09
N PRO A 954 -14.20 -29.71 -1.72
CA PRO A 954 -12.93 -29.17 -1.22
C PRO A 954 -13.04 -28.54 0.18
N GLU A 955 -14.10 -27.77 0.44
CA GLU A 955 -14.32 -27.15 1.76
C GLU A 955 -14.58 -28.22 2.83
N TRP A 956 -15.46 -29.19 2.54
CA TRP A 956 -15.73 -30.29 3.48
C TRP A 956 -14.49 -31.14 3.78
N THR A 957 -13.67 -31.41 2.76
CA THR A 957 -12.38 -32.11 2.92
C THR A 957 -11.44 -31.30 3.81
N GLY A 958 -11.35 -29.99 3.58
CA GLY A 958 -10.58 -29.07 4.41
C GLY A 958 -11.06 -29.08 5.87
N TYR A 959 -12.37 -28.99 6.11
CA TYR A 959 -12.97 -29.05 7.45
C TYR A 959 -12.69 -30.38 8.15
N LEU A 960 -12.83 -31.51 7.46
CA LEU A 960 -12.53 -32.83 8.01
C LEU A 960 -11.06 -32.94 8.44
N LEU A 961 -10.12 -32.53 7.59
CA LEU A 961 -8.69 -32.54 7.89
C LEU A 961 -8.34 -31.61 9.06
N THR A 962 -8.99 -30.44 9.14
CA THR A 962 -8.84 -29.54 10.29
C THR A 962 -9.40 -30.13 11.57
N ALA A 963 -10.54 -30.81 11.54
CA ALA A 963 -11.08 -31.53 12.68
C ALA A 963 -10.12 -32.62 13.17
N LEU A 964 -9.51 -33.39 12.25
CA LEU A 964 -8.47 -34.36 12.59
C LEU A 964 -7.24 -33.70 13.23
N GLY A 965 -6.80 -32.54 12.71
CA GLY A 965 -5.73 -31.74 13.30
C GLY A 965 -6.05 -31.25 14.73
N LEU A 966 -7.29 -30.83 14.98
CA LEU A 966 -7.75 -30.44 16.32
C LEU A 966 -7.76 -31.62 17.30
N ILE A 967 -8.24 -32.79 16.85
CA ILE A 967 -8.23 -34.03 17.65
C ILE A 967 -6.78 -34.44 17.98
N ALA A 968 -5.88 -34.42 17.00
CA ALA A 968 -4.46 -34.70 17.20
C ALA A 968 -3.81 -33.71 18.19
N SER A 969 -4.14 -32.42 18.08
CA SER A 969 -3.68 -31.39 19.02
C SER A 969 -4.17 -31.67 20.44
N ALA A 970 -5.44 -31.98 20.63
CA ALA A 970 -6.00 -32.32 21.95
C ALA A 970 -5.34 -33.58 22.55
N ALA A 971 -5.15 -34.63 21.73
CA ALA A 971 -4.51 -35.87 22.16
C ALA A 971 -3.07 -35.64 22.66
N THR A 972 -2.27 -34.82 21.96
CA THR A 972 -0.89 -34.50 22.39
C THR A 972 -0.86 -33.74 23.73
N VAL A 973 -1.81 -32.82 23.97
CA VAL A 973 -1.93 -32.10 25.25
C VAL A 973 -2.31 -33.04 26.39
N ILE A 974 -3.23 -33.98 26.16
CA ILE A 974 -3.65 -34.95 27.19
C ILE A 974 -2.51 -35.92 27.52
N LEU A 975 -1.82 -36.46 26.52
CA LEU A 975 -0.71 -37.40 26.71
C LEU A 975 0.47 -36.74 27.46
N SER A 976 0.81 -35.49 27.13
CA SER A 976 1.87 -34.75 27.83
C SER A 976 1.54 -34.47 29.31
N ARG A 977 0.27 -34.22 29.65
CA ARG A 977 -0.22 -34.09 31.04
C ARG A 977 -0.17 -35.43 31.80
N ARG A 978 -0.43 -36.56 31.15
CA ARG A 978 -0.35 -37.89 31.80
C ARG A 978 1.10 -38.28 32.12
N HIS A 979 2.03 -38.06 31.19
CA HIS A 979 3.45 -38.34 31.43
C HIS A 979 4.07 -37.47 32.54
N SER A 980 3.69 -36.20 32.66
CA SER A 980 4.17 -35.33 33.74
C SER A 980 3.62 -35.73 35.12
N ARG A 981 2.37 -36.21 35.21
CA ARG A 981 1.80 -36.77 36.45
C ARG A 981 2.45 -38.09 36.88
N LEU A 982 2.72 -38.99 35.93
CA LEU A 982 3.41 -40.27 36.19
C LEU A 982 4.88 -40.06 36.59
N GLY A 983 5.57 -39.10 35.98
CA GLY A 983 6.94 -38.72 36.36
C GLY A 983 7.04 -38.12 37.77
N ARG A 984 6.05 -37.33 38.20
CA ARG A 984 5.97 -36.83 39.59
C ARG A 984 5.69 -37.94 40.61
N ARG A 985 4.90 -38.95 40.26
CA ARG A 985 4.66 -40.11 41.15
C ARG A 985 5.89 -41.01 41.30
N ARG A 986 6.72 -41.16 40.25
CA ARG A 986 7.96 -41.96 40.30
C ARG A 986 9.16 -41.24 40.92
N GLY A 987 9.11 -39.92 41.09
CA GLY A 987 10.15 -39.16 41.82
C GLY A 987 9.76 -38.82 43.26
N ALA A 988 8.58 -39.25 43.71
CA ALA A 988 8.10 -39.15 45.08
C ALA A 988 8.05 -40.52 45.81
N CYS A 989 8.37 -41.60 45.09
CA CYS A 989 8.89 -42.85 45.63
C CYS A 989 10.40 -42.85 45.38
#